data_AF-A0A534LPE0-F1
#
_entry.id   AF-A0A534LPE0-F1
#
_cell.length_a   1.000
_cell.length_b   1.000
_cell.length_c   1.000
_cell.angle_alpha   90.00
_cell.angle_beta   90.00
_cell.angle_gamma   90.00
#
_symmetry.space_group_name_H-M   'P 1'
#
loop_
_entity.id
_entity.type
_entity.pdbx_description
1 polymer ?
#
loop_
_entity_poly.entity_id
_entity_poly.type
_entity_poly.pdbx_seq_one_letter_code
_entity_poly.pdbx_strand_id
1 'polypeptide(L)'
;MRKILVAAILGLVLLLLLSTARPAAATHGDLSGLYGGNLRVSVRNALNLNPFTATDADSWKVIPLVYDSLARIDPFTLLPAPWAAASWSVSGSTLTVTLRSDLAFHDGSAETAADVIYSYNQYKSVGKAPSDLVVSGSGSTVTLSSASAGGLVFGQGLLLPIVKSGTVSNPVGGGPWELVTSTSTSWTLAANAAHFWPPYLDTVTFSVYADTSAAALALLSGNLDFIGWGLSVDDPGTIYNVGGTNRSLLFDATIVNNPGLTQLVVGFNLRSGRTTSDSEFRLALADTLSPLLARQAHANTIVSRSPVINEAVPWFNPNLPIYQVVTTEYPAPTYLLTDENQRLDSAGYLDRNGDGIREKPDGSPLSLVAVGIPVAESSRIFTIQASTVDVFSRLGLAVSLESVPSASLPARLASGNFDVFIASLPTELDPGFLSDYFGSTGTKNYVHVVDSALDTSLQSANVALATATRQSAVMSVQDQVMTGGYFVPLIHFNAIEATVRGSFAGWVNMPGGVNNFWTYQKVHVTSAGSLAATLTLVPTSVKTGATTTAIAKVTDAEGVPVSGASVSFWIGGSQVASGTTDATGTLSTPITGPSAEGPTDVQVTIQASKLGYAGATASAWMTVAPDVRALAVAVASSAVTIAPGRSATITVTVTSGGSAVSGATVSLEVIGLGGKVASATGATDAQGKFTTTFTADVGPRTQFRVVATATATGHSDGTGSTTVIAEQRVGTVEPRVTAGLDTTTIIVAVLALVVIGAIAAMMGRKK
;
A
#
# COMPACT_ATOMS: atom_id res chain seq x y z
N MET A 1 -1.30 7.92 42.42
CA MET A 1 -0.13 7.41 41.67
C MET A 1 -0.27 5.95 41.19
N ARG A 2 -0.80 4.99 41.98
CA ARG A 2 -0.95 3.58 41.54
C ARG A 2 -1.94 3.34 40.37
N LYS A 3 -2.95 4.19 40.14
CA LYS A 3 -3.90 4.04 39.01
C LYS A 3 -3.38 4.53 37.66
N ILE A 4 -2.35 5.39 37.65
CA ILE A 4 -1.72 5.90 36.42
C ILE A 4 -0.68 4.89 35.90
N LEU A 5 -0.06 4.12 36.80
CA LEU A 5 0.89 3.06 36.41
C LEU A 5 0.20 1.86 35.75
N VAL A 6 -1.03 1.51 36.13
CA VAL A 6 -1.77 0.38 35.55
C VAL A 6 -2.29 0.70 34.14
N ALA A 7 -2.67 1.95 33.86
CA ALA A 7 -3.06 2.40 32.52
C ALA A 7 -1.86 2.45 31.54
N ALA A 8 -0.67 2.81 32.03
CA ALA A 8 0.56 2.77 31.23
C ALA A 8 1.04 1.34 30.94
N ILE A 9 0.82 0.40 31.87
CA ILE A 9 1.19 -1.01 31.70
C ILE A 9 0.19 -1.75 30.78
N LEU A 10 -1.10 -1.41 30.81
CA LEU A 10 -2.09 -1.97 29.86
C LEU A 10 -1.93 -1.41 28.44
N GLY A 11 -1.50 -0.15 28.28
CA GLY A 11 -1.15 0.41 26.96
C GLY A 11 0.09 -0.25 26.35
N LEU A 12 1.06 -0.65 27.18
CA LEU A 12 2.28 -1.32 26.71
C LEU A 12 2.06 -2.81 26.37
N VAL A 13 1.16 -3.50 27.09
CA VAL A 13 0.81 -4.90 26.80
C VAL A 13 -0.06 -5.02 25.54
N LEU A 14 -0.88 -4.00 25.22
CA LEU A 14 -1.63 -3.95 23.97
C LEU A 14 -0.73 -3.67 22.76
N LEU A 15 0.37 -2.94 22.91
CA LEU A 15 1.40 -2.75 21.86
C LEU A 15 2.27 -4.00 21.63
N LEU A 16 2.37 -4.91 22.61
CA LEU A 16 3.17 -6.14 22.51
C LEU A 16 2.36 -7.36 22.02
N LEU A 17 1.04 -7.24 21.85
CA LEU A 17 0.18 -8.28 21.27
C LEU A 17 -0.12 -8.06 19.77
N LEU A 18 0.47 -7.03 19.15
CA LEU A 18 0.37 -6.74 17.71
C LEU A 18 1.33 -7.55 16.81
N SER A 19 2.07 -8.54 17.33
CA SER A 19 3.11 -9.23 16.57
C SER A 19 2.84 -10.72 16.31
N THR A 20 1.67 -11.09 15.78
CA THR A 20 1.55 -12.33 14.98
C THR A 20 0.48 -12.23 13.89
N ALA A 21 0.38 -11.11 13.18
CA ALA A 21 -0.01 -11.22 11.78
C ALA A 21 1.23 -11.78 11.08
N ARG A 22 1.23 -13.08 10.77
CA ARG A 22 2.26 -13.63 9.87
C ARG A 22 2.10 -12.87 8.55
N PRO A 23 3.09 -12.09 8.08
CA PRO A 23 3.10 -11.71 6.68
C PRO A 23 3.05 -13.01 5.87
N ALA A 24 2.24 -13.01 4.81
CA ALA A 24 2.24 -14.09 3.83
C ALA A 24 3.68 -14.43 3.46
N ALA A 25 3.98 -15.73 3.40
CA ALA A 25 5.33 -16.22 3.09
C ALA A 25 5.86 -15.50 1.83
N ALA A 26 7.01 -14.85 1.97
CA ALA A 26 7.68 -14.16 0.87
C ALA A 26 8.11 -15.17 -0.20
N THR A 27 7.26 -15.40 -1.19
CA THR A 27 7.67 -15.91 -2.51
C THR A 27 8.24 -14.72 -3.27
N HIS A 28 9.57 -14.55 -3.27
CA HIS A 28 10.31 -13.40 -3.85
C HIS A 28 9.60 -12.05 -3.65
N GLY A 29 9.74 -11.52 -2.43
CA GLY A 29 9.09 -10.28 -1.99
C GLY A 29 9.33 -9.10 -2.93
N ASP A 30 8.27 -8.32 -3.14
CA ASP A 30 8.20 -7.14 -4.00
C ASP A 30 9.50 -6.32 -4.01
N LEU A 31 10.14 -6.25 -5.18
CA LEU A 31 11.34 -5.46 -5.41
C LEU A 31 11.04 -4.04 -5.88
N SER A 32 9.78 -3.65 -6.09
CA SER A 32 9.46 -2.25 -6.40
C SER A 32 9.70 -1.34 -5.20
N GLY A 33 9.56 -1.87 -3.97
CA GLY A 33 9.68 -1.11 -2.73
C GLY A 33 8.48 -0.21 -2.46
N LEU A 34 7.42 -0.32 -3.26
CA LEU A 34 6.23 0.53 -3.15
C LEU A 34 5.15 -0.10 -2.27
N TYR A 35 5.19 -1.41 -2.06
CA TYR A 35 4.22 -2.11 -1.22
C TYR A 35 4.62 -2.08 0.25
N GLY A 36 3.64 -1.75 1.08
CA GLY A 36 3.74 -1.74 2.53
C GLY A 36 3.53 -0.37 3.19
N GLY A 37 3.41 -0.36 4.51
CA GLY A 37 3.23 0.85 5.32
C GLY A 37 1.78 1.13 5.72
N ASN A 38 1.58 2.26 6.41
CA ASN A 38 0.28 2.69 6.92
C ASN A 38 0.01 4.15 6.55
N LEU A 39 -1.16 4.45 6.00
CA LEU A 39 -1.66 5.82 5.84
C LEU A 39 -2.61 6.17 6.98
N ARG A 40 -2.30 7.23 7.73
CA ARG A 40 -3.14 7.72 8.84
C ARG A 40 -3.99 8.90 8.39
N VAL A 41 -5.30 8.71 8.43
CA VAL A 41 -6.30 9.64 7.91
C VAL A 41 -7.21 10.12 9.03
N SER A 42 -7.53 11.41 9.05
CA SER A 42 -8.45 11.96 10.03
C SER A 42 -9.89 11.95 9.51
N VAL A 43 -10.83 11.70 10.42
CA VAL A 43 -12.28 11.83 10.19
C VAL A 43 -12.88 12.73 11.28
N ARG A 44 -14.03 13.36 11.02
CA ARG A 44 -14.67 14.25 12.01
C ARG A 44 -15.61 13.50 12.94
N ASN A 45 -16.23 12.45 12.44
CA ASN A 45 -17.27 11.71 13.14
C ASN A 45 -16.93 10.23 13.22
N ALA A 46 -17.63 9.53 14.10
CA ALA A 46 -17.55 8.08 14.15
C ALA A 46 -18.14 7.46 12.87
N LEU A 47 -17.45 6.46 12.32
CA LEU A 47 -17.84 5.82 11.07
C LEU A 47 -18.90 4.74 11.30
N ASN A 48 -19.93 4.75 10.45
CA ASN A 48 -20.90 3.67 10.31
C ASN A 48 -20.64 2.95 8.98
N LEU A 49 -20.05 1.76 9.05
CA LEU A 49 -19.71 0.98 7.86
C LEU A 49 -20.87 0.09 7.35
N ASN A 50 -22.09 0.24 7.89
CA ASN A 50 -23.28 -0.41 7.33
C ASN A 50 -23.88 0.46 6.21
N PRO A 51 -23.77 0.06 4.94
CA PRO A 51 -24.21 0.91 3.83
C PRO A 51 -25.73 1.09 3.76
N PHE A 52 -26.51 0.19 4.37
CA PHE A 52 -27.96 0.32 4.44
C PHE A 52 -28.42 1.44 5.37
N THR A 53 -27.62 1.80 6.39
CA THR A 53 -28.00 2.79 7.41
C THR A 53 -27.11 4.03 7.45
N ALA A 54 -25.91 4.01 6.87
CA ALA A 54 -25.00 5.15 6.85
C ALA A 54 -25.58 6.34 6.05
N THR A 55 -25.56 7.54 6.62
CA THR A 55 -26.10 8.76 6.00
C THR A 55 -25.09 9.90 5.92
N ASP A 56 -23.93 9.76 6.56
CA ASP A 56 -22.89 10.78 6.63
C ASP A 56 -21.79 10.57 5.58
N ALA A 57 -21.18 11.67 5.15
CA ALA A 57 -20.18 11.66 4.08
C ALA A 57 -18.86 10.99 4.47
N ASP A 58 -18.47 10.98 5.76
CA ASP A 58 -17.22 10.37 6.21
C ASP A 58 -17.30 8.84 6.10
N SER A 59 -18.42 8.24 6.51
CA SER A 59 -18.70 6.82 6.30
C SER A 59 -18.66 6.43 4.82
N TRP A 60 -19.25 7.25 3.93
CA TRP A 60 -19.29 6.98 2.50
C TRP A 60 -17.95 7.15 1.76
N LYS A 61 -16.93 7.72 2.39
CA LYS A 61 -15.54 7.67 1.88
C LYS A 61 -14.84 6.34 2.18
N VAL A 62 -15.30 5.62 3.21
CA VAL A 62 -14.66 4.38 3.71
C VAL A 62 -15.43 3.12 3.28
N ILE A 63 -16.76 3.16 3.25
CA ILE A 63 -17.61 2.05 2.79
C ILE A 63 -17.16 1.46 1.43
N PRO A 64 -16.86 2.27 0.39
CA PRO A 64 -16.41 1.75 -0.90
C PRO A 64 -15.07 1.02 -0.85
N LEU A 65 -14.25 1.22 0.19
CA LEU A 65 -13.00 0.49 0.38
C LEU A 65 -13.25 -0.95 0.84
N VAL A 66 -14.27 -1.12 1.69
CA VAL A 66 -14.63 -2.40 2.32
C VAL A 66 -15.46 -3.28 1.39
N TYR A 67 -16.37 -2.68 0.62
CA TYR A 67 -17.30 -3.41 -0.22
C TYR A 67 -17.06 -3.12 -1.70
N ASP A 68 -17.18 -4.15 -2.53
CA ASP A 68 -17.24 -4.00 -3.98
C ASP A 68 -18.57 -3.41 -4.43
N SER A 69 -18.58 -2.83 -5.63
CA SER A 69 -19.77 -2.41 -6.37
C SER A 69 -19.60 -2.82 -7.83
N LEU A 70 -20.71 -2.90 -8.58
CA LEU A 70 -20.68 -3.33 -9.98
C LEU A 70 -19.76 -2.45 -10.83
N ALA A 71 -19.75 -1.14 -10.55
CA ALA A 71 -18.88 -0.16 -11.17
C ALA A 71 -18.20 0.73 -10.13
N ARG A 72 -17.17 1.46 -10.56
CA ARG A 72 -16.62 2.64 -9.88
C ARG A 72 -16.70 3.83 -10.83
N ILE A 73 -16.79 5.05 -10.30
CA ILE A 73 -16.63 6.24 -11.14
C ILE A 73 -15.18 6.32 -11.58
N ASP A 74 -14.91 6.26 -12.87
CA ASP A 74 -13.56 6.43 -13.41
C ASP A 74 -13.07 7.87 -13.19
N PRO A 75 -11.84 8.07 -12.67
CA PRO A 75 -11.38 9.39 -12.24
C PRO A 75 -11.11 10.36 -13.39
N PHE A 76 -11.07 9.89 -14.64
CA PHE A 76 -10.77 10.70 -15.82
C PHE A 76 -12.02 11.05 -16.61
N THR A 77 -12.86 10.04 -16.89
CA THR A 77 -14.11 10.19 -17.62
C THR A 77 -15.26 10.66 -16.73
N LEU A 78 -15.15 10.45 -15.41
CA LEU A 78 -16.16 10.76 -14.41
C LEU A 78 -17.50 10.05 -14.66
N LEU A 79 -17.44 8.89 -15.33
CA LEU A 79 -18.56 8.00 -15.62
C LEU A 79 -18.36 6.64 -14.92
N PRO A 80 -19.44 5.88 -14.67
CA PRO A 80 -19.32 4.51 -14.20
C PRO A 80 -18.50 3.63 -15.16
N ALA A 81 -17.48 2.96 -14.62
CA ALA A 81 -16.63 2.00 -15.31
C ALA A 81 -16.65 0.63 -14.59
N PRO A 82 -16.54 -0.50 -15.31
CA PRO A 82 -16.62 -1.84 -14.73
C PRO A 82 -15.63 -2.06 -13.58
N TRP A 83 -16.12 -2.66 -12.49
CA TRP A 83 -15.33 -3.04 -11.32
C TRP A 83 -15.59 -4.50 -10.95
N ALA A 84 -16.61 -4.80 -10.14
CA ALA A 84 -17.06 -6.17 -9.92
C ALA A 84 -17.78 -6.74 -11.17
N ALA A 85 -18.36 -5.86 -11.99
CA ALA A 85 -18.74 -6.22 -13.35
C ALA A 85 -17.48 -6.39 -14.22
N ALA A 86 -17.45 -7.47 -15.01
CA ALA A 86 -16.55 -7.59 -16.14
C ALA A 86 -17.03 -6.74 -17.33
N SER A 87 -18.35 -6.66 -17.52
CA SER A 87 -18.99 -5.85 -18.57
C SER A 87 -20.48 -5.67 -18.28
N TRP A 88 -21.13 -4.76 -19.01
CA TRP A 88 -22.58 -4.69 -19.08
C TRP A 88 -23.05 -4.29 -20.48
N SER A 89 -24.31 -4.58 -20.76
CA SER A 89 -25.01 -4.15 -21.98
C SER A 89 -26.35 -3.54 -21.61
N VAL A 90 -26.79 -2.57 -22.42
CA VAL A 90 -28.07 -1.89 -22.26
C VAL A 90 -28.97 -2.30 -23.43
N SER A 91 -30.18 -2.75 -23.12
CA SER A 91 -31.22 -3.05 -24.12
C SER A 91 -32.56 -2.55 -23.62
N GLY A 92 -33.12 -1.54 -24.29
CA GLY A 92 -34.34 -0.86 -23.82
C GLY A 92 -34.15 -0.25 -22.42
N SER A 93 -35.00 -0.66 -21.48
CA SER A 93 -34.95 -0.25 -20.06
C SER A 93 -34.20 -1.24 -19.15
N THR A 94 -33.43 -2.14 -19.75
CA THR A 94 -32.77 -3.26 -19.05
C THR A 94 -31.26 -3.15 -19.17
N LEU A 95 -30.58 -3.20 -18.04
CA LEU A 95 -29.13 -3.28 -17.92
C LEU A 95 -28.74 -4.70 -17.52
N THR A 96 -28.01 -5.39 -18.40
CA THR A 96 -27.52 -6.76 -18.15
C THR A 96 -26.03 -6.70 -17.85
N VAL A 97 -25.66 -7.12 -16.64
CA VAL A 97 -24.31 -7.09 -16.09
C VAL A 97 -23.75 -8.50 -16.04
N THR A 98 -22.51 -8.66 -16.47
CA THR A 98 -21.72 -9.87 -16.31
C THR A 98 -20.68 -9.61 -15.23
N LEU A 99 -20.73 -10.36 -14.13
CA LEU A 99 -19.78 -10.32 -13.02
C LEU A 99 -18.46 -11.00 -13.40
N ARG A 100 -17.37 -10.57 -12.77
CA ARG A 100 -16.09 -11.28 -12.86
C ARG A 100 -16.20 -12.67 -12.20
N SER A 101 -15.32 -13.59 -12.61
CA SER A 101 -15.30 -14.95 -12.08
C SER A 101 -14.40 -15.13 -10.85
N ASP A 102 -13.57 -14.13 -10.54
CA ASP A 102 -12.56 -14.14 -9.48
C ASP A 102 -12.97 -13.32 -8.25
N LEU A 103 -14.26 -12.98 -8.12
CA LEU A 103 -14.77 -12.22 -6.97
C LEU A 103 -14.87 -13.10 -5.72
N ALA A 104 -14.37 -12.59 -4.61
CA ALA A 104 -14.47 -13.22 -3.30
C ALA A 104 -14.63 -12.18 -2.20
N PHE A 105 -15.42 -12.52 -1.20
CA PHE A 105 -15.49 -11.81 0.07
C PHE A 105 -14.18 -11.98 0.87
N HIS A 106 -13.95 -11.12 1.86
CA HIS A 106 -12.78 -11.14 2.75
C HIS A 106 -12.59 -12.48 3.46
N ASP A 107 -13.65 -13.25 3.68
CA ASP A 107 -13.59 -14.60 4.28
C ASP A 107 -13.30 -15.73 3.26
N GLY A 108 -13.04 -15.38 2.00
CA GLY A 108 -12.71 -16.31 0.91
C GLY A 108 -13.92 -16.96 0.23
N SER A 109 -15.15 -16.70 0.69
CA SER A 109 -16.35 -17.15 -0.02
C SER A 109 -16.57 -16.36 -1.32
N ALA A 110 -17.13 -16.99 -2.35
CA ALA A 110 -17.38 -16.34 -3.62
C ALA A 110 -18.45 -15.23 -3.49
N GLU A 111 -18.22 -14.08 -4.13
CA GLU A 111 -19.23 -13.03 -4.30
C GLU A 111 -19.98 -13.25 -5.63
N THR A 112 -21.31 -13.38 -5.57
CA THR A 112 -22.12 -13.90 -6.67
C THR A 112 -23.31 -13.01 -7.03
N ALA A 113 -24.03 -13.35 -8.11
CA ALA A 113 -25.29 -12.67 -8.46
C ALA A 113 -26.33 -12.70 -7.31
N ALA A 114 -26.32 -13.72 -6.45
CA ALA A 114 -27.24 -13.80 -5.32
C ALA A 114 -26.99 -12.69 -4.29
N ASP A 115 -25.72 -12.30 -4.08
CA ASP A 115 -25.33 -11.24 -3.16
C ASP A 115 -25.70 -9.86 -3.69
N VAL A 116 -25.60 -9.67 -5.01
CA VAL A 116 -26.11 -8.45 -5.69
C VAL A 116 -27.62 -8.33 -5.52
N ILE A 117 -28.37 -9.41 -5.78
CA ILE A 117 -29.84 -9.45 -5.62
C ILE A 117 -30.23 -9.15 -4.18
N TYR A 118 -29.56 -9.77 -3.20
CA TYR A 118 -29.79 -9.50 -1.78
C TYR A 118 -29.59 -8.02 -1.46
N SER A 119 -28.42 -7.48 -1.82
CA SER A 119 -28.03 -6.10 -1.50
C SER A 119 -28.99 -5.08 -2.08
N TYR A 120 -29.35 -5.23 -3.36
CA TYR A 120 -30.25 -4.31 -4.04
C TYR A 120 -31.66 -4.35 -3.47
N ASN A 121 -32.15 -5.52 -3.06
CA ASN A 121 -33.42 -5.62 -2.35
C ASN A 121 -33.37 -4.97 -0.97
N GLN A 122 -32.23 -5.03 -0.26
CA GLN A 122 -32.06 -4.30 1.00
C GLN A 122 -32.10 -2.78 0.77
N TYR A 123 -31.35 -2.24 -0.20
CA TYR A 123 -31.40 -0.80 -0.51
C TYR A 123 -32.81 -0.33 -0.85
N LYS A 124 -33.56 -1.12 -1.63
CA LYS A 124 -34.97 -0.85 -1.92
C LYS A 124 -35.82 -0.81 -0.64
N SER A 125 -35.63 -1.77 0.28
CA SER A 125 -36.40 -1.84 1.53
C SER A 125 -36.16 -0.65 2.48
N VAL A 126 -34.97 -0.06 2.45
CA VAL A 126 -34.61 1.10 3.27
C VAL A 126 -34.76 2.43 2.54
N GLY A 127 -35.37 2.43 1.35
CA GLY A 127 -35.64 3.65 0.56
C GLY A 127 -34.39 4.29 -0.08
N LYS A 128 -33.29 3.54 -0.21
CA LYS A 128 -32.03 3.99 -0.84
C LYS A 128 -31.89 3.54 -2.31
N ALA A 129 -32.90 2.88 -2.84
CA ALA A 129 -33.01 2.54 -4.26
C ALA A 129 -34.48 2.69 -4.71
N PRO A 130 -34.75 2.89 -6.01
CA PRO A 130 -36.11 3.03 -6.53
C PRO A 130 -37.01 1.86 -6.12
N SER A 131 -38.24 2.15 -5.74
CA SER A 131 -39.21 1.13 -5.31
C SER A 131 -39.60 0.16 -6.43
N ASP A 132 -39.50 0.59 -7.68
CA ASP A 132 -39.78 -0.22 -8.88
C ASP A 132 -38.55 -0.97 -9.40
N LEU A 133 -37.40 -0.88 -8.72
CA LEU A 133 -36.18 -1.59 -9.11
C LEU A 133 -36.39 -3.11 -9.05
N VAL A 134 -36.22 -3.74 -10.21
CA VAL A 134 -36.20 -5.19 -10.37
C VAL A 134 -34.76 -5.62 -10.60
N VAL A 135 -34.29 -6.50 -9.71
CA VAL A 135 -32.98 -7.17 -9.79
C VAL A 135 -33.22 -8.67 -9.88
N SER A 136 -32.62 -9.31 -10.87
CA SER A 136 -32.69 -10.76 -11.07
C SER A 136 -31.37 -11.27 -11.65
N GLY A 137 -31.12 -12.57 -11.58
CA GLY A 137 -29.84 -13.09 -12.06
C GLY A 137 -29.61 -14.55 -11.67
N SER A 138 -28.62 -15.14 -12.32
CA SER A 138 -28.13 -16.49 -12.02
C SER A 138 -26.68 -16.62 -12.47
N GLY A 139 -25.89 -17.44 -11.79
CA GLY A 139 -24.46 -17.57 -12.05
C GLY A 139 -23.74 -16.22 -11.94
N SER A 140 -23.05 -15.83 -13.01
CA SER A 140 -22.35 -14.54 -13.12
C SER A 140 -23.16 -13.43 -13.78
N THR A 141 -24.44 -13.65 -14.10
CA THR A 141 -25.25 -12.63 -14.79
C THR A 141 -26.28 -12.02 -13.85
N VAL A 142 -26.33 -10.68 -13.82
CA VAL A 142 -27.32 -9.88 -13.10
C VAL A 142 -28.04 -8.98 -14.10
N THR A 143 -29.35 -8.82 -13.95
CA THR A 143 -30.17 -7.92 -14.74
C THR A 143 -30.83 -6.91 -13.82
N LEU A 144 -30.75 -5.64 -14.21
CA LEU A 144 -31.31 -4.50 -13.50
C LEU A 144 -32.29 -3.78 -14.42
N SER A 145 -33.48 -3.47 -13.93
CA SER A 145 -34.45 -2.66 -14.66
C SER A 145 -35.30 -1.82 -13.71
N SER A 146 -35.64 -0.62 -14.15
CA SER A 146 -36.57 0.31 -13.49
C SER A 146 -37.25 1.13 -14.58
N ALA A 147 -38.58 1.25 -14.49
CA ALA A 147 -39.36 1.99 -15.48
C ALA A 147 -39.29 3.50 -15.21
N SER A 148 -39.20 3.89 -13.94
CA SER A 148 -39.22 5.28 -13.50
C SER A 148 -37.82 5.92 -13.38
N ALA A 149 -36.77 5.10 -13.22
CA ALA A 149 -35.45 5.58 -12.78
C ALA A 149 -34.26 4.84 -13.44
N GLY A 150 -34.40 4.37 -14.67
CA GLY A 150 -33.34 3.65 -15.39
C GLY A 150 -31.97 4.35 -15.39
N GLY A 151 -31.91 5.64 -15.70
CA GLY A 151 -30.69 6.45 -15.66
C GLY A 151 -30.08 6.56 -14.25
N LEU A 152 -30.88 6.59 -13.19
CA LEU A 152 -30.38 6.53 -11.80
C LEU A 152 -29.86 5.13 -11.46
N VAL A 153 -30.47 4.07 -11.98
CA VAL A 153 -29.94 2.69 -11.86
C VAL A 153 -28.56 2.58 -12.52
N PHE A 154 -28.38 3.19 -13.69
CA PHE A 154 -27.09 3.24 -14.36
C PHE A 154 -26.06 4.13 -13.64
N GLY A 155 -26.46 5.35 -13.24
CA GLY A 155 -25.55 6.32 -12.62
C GLY A 155 -25.17 5.97 -11.18
N GLN A 156 -26.16 5.71 -10.34
CA GLN A 156 -25.99 5.49 -8.89
C GLN A 156 -26.11 4.01 -8.51
N GLY A 157 -27.04 3.29 -9.13
CA GLY A 157 -27.28 1.87 -8.85
C GLY A 157 -26.01 1.03 -9.02
N LEU A 158 -25.27 1.23 -10.11
CA LEU A 158 -23.99 0.54 -10.36
C LEU A 158 -22.93 0.76 -9.26
N LEU A 159 -23.05 1.81 -8.45
CA LEU A 159 -22.12 2.15 -7.37
C LEU A 159 -22.55 1.61 -6.00
N LEU A 160 -23.72 0.96 -5.90
CA LEU A 160 -24.23 0.41 -4.65
C LEU A 160 -23.30 -0.71 -4.13
N PRO A 161 -22.87 -0.65 -2.85
CA PRO A 161 -22.08 -1.71 -2.22
C PRO A 161 -22.78 -3.07 -2.24
N ILE A 162 -22.05 -4.12 -2.63
CA ILE A 162 -22.44 -5.53 -2.57
C ILE A 162 -22.10 -6.05 -1.17
N VAL A 163 -23.12 -6.53 -0.46
CA VAL A 163 -23.05 -6.88 0.95
C VAL A 163 -23.39 -8.35 1.14
N LYS A 164 -22.52 -9.08 1.83
CA LYS A 164 -22.80 -10.44 2.28
C LYS A 164 -23.87 -10.45 3.37
N SER A 165 -24.93 -11.23 3.15
CA SER A 165 -26.02 -11.35 4.12
C SER A 165 -25.53 -11.72 5.52
N GLY A 166 -26.06 -11.03 6.54
CA GLY A 166 -25.74 -11.29 7.94
C GLY A 166 -24.42 -10.70 8.46
N THR A 167 -23.70 -9.91 7.66
CA THR A 167 -22.35 -9.42 8.02
C THR A 167 -22.28 -7.92 8.34
N VAL A 168 -23.39 -7.19 8.28
CA VAL A 168 -23.38 -5.71 8.45
C VAL A 168 -22.88 -5.21 9.80
N SER A 169 -22.97 -6.02 10.87
CA SER A 169 -22.45 -5.68 12.21
C SER A 169 -20.96 -5.95 12.37
N ASN A 170 -20.40 -6.83 11.52
CA ASN A 170 -18.97 -7.11 11.44
C ASN A 170 -18.62 -7.26 9.94
N PRO A 171 -18.39 -6.13 9.25
CA PRO A 171 -18.29 -6.09 7.79
C PRO A 171 -17.39 -7.16 7.20
N VAL A 172 -17.97 -8.02 6.36
CA VAL A 172 -17.25 -8.92 5.45
C VAL A 172 -17.66 -8.51 4.05
N GLY A 173 -16.82 -7.73 3.38
CA GLY A 173 -17.07 -7.22 2.03
C GLY A 173 -16.20 -7.92 0.98
N GLY A 174 -16.40 -7.60 -0.29
CA GLY A 174 -15.54 -8.05 -1.41
C GLY A 174 -14.37 -7.11 -1.70
N GLY A 175 -14.36 -5.93 -1.09
CA GLY A 175 -13.49 -4.83 -1.49
C GLY A 175 -12.00 -5.06 -1.22
N PRO A 176 -11.16 -4.16 -1.73
CA PRO A 176 -9.70 -4.25 -1.61
C PRO A 176 -9.15 -4.00 -0.19
N TRP A 177 -10.00 -3.58 0.75
CA TRP A 177 -9.62 -3.30 2.13
C TRP A 177 -10.54 -4.04 3.11
N GLU A 178 -9.97 -4.75 4.08
CA GLU A 178 -10.70 -5.46 5.13
C GLU A 178 -10.67 -4.68 6.45
N LEU A 179 -11.81 -4.56 7.14
CA LEU A 179 -11.83 -3.98 8.48
C LEU A 179 -11.27 -4.98 9.50
N VAL A 180 -10.07 -4.71 10.02
CA VAL A 180 -9.39 -5.61 10.97
C VAL A 180 -9.49 -5.16 12.42
N THR A 181 -9.71 -3.87 12.68
CA THR A 181 -9.86 -3.34 14.04
C THR A 181 -10.71 -2.08 14.03
N SER A 182 -11.65 -1.98 14.97
CA SER A 182 -12.45 -0.77 15.19
C SER A 182 -12.65 -0.47 16.67
N THR A 183 -12.63 0.81 17.00
CA THR A 183 -13.03 1.37 18.29
C THR A 183 -14.08 2.47 18.04
N SER A 184 -14.53 3.16 19.09
CA SER A 184 -15.43 4.31 18.92
C SER A 184 -14.79 5.52 18.22
N THR A 185 -13.46 5.55 18.08
CA THR A 185 -12.72 6.72 17.56
C THR A 185 -11.66 6.36 16.52
N SER A 186 -11.51 5.07 16.17
CA SER A 186 -10.51 4.64 15.20
C SER A 186 -10.91 3.35 14.49
N TRP A 187 -10.67 3.29 13.18
CA TRP A 187 -10.89 2.13 12.32
C TRP A 187 -9.61 1.85 11.52
N THR A 188 -9.10 0.63 11.57
CA THR A 188 -7.96 0.20 10.76
C THR A 188 -8.44 -0.78 9.72
N LEU A 189 -8.17 -0.46 8.46
CA LEU A 189 -8.35 -1.35 7.34
C LEU A 189 -6.99 -1.98 6.97
N ALA A 190 -6.97 -3.27 6.67
CA ALA A 190 -5.81 -3.97 6.11
C ALA A 190 -6.03 -4.26 4.62
N ALA A 191 -4.96 -4.24 3.84
CA ALA A 191 -5.04 -4.58 2.42
C ALA A 191 -5.45 -6.04 2.23
N ASN A 192 -6.47 -6.25 1.39
CA ASN A 192 -6.84 -7.57 0.93
C ASN A 192 -5.87 -8.00 -0.19
N ALA A 193 -4.77 -8.65 0.18
CA ALA A 193 -3.75 -9.10 -0.76
C ALA A 193 -4.27 -10.14 -1.79
N ALA A 194 -5.41 -10.78 -1.52
CA ALA A 194 -6.05 -11.75 -2.42
C ALA A 194 -7.04 -11.09 -3.40
N HIS A 195 -7.36 -9.80 -3.22
CA HIS A 195 -8.22 -9.06 -4.14
C HIS A 195 -7.61 -9.01 -5.55
N PHE A 196 -8.43 -9.00 -6.60
CA PHE A 196 -7.95 -8.95 -8.00
C PHE A 196 -7.15 -7.68 -8.33
N TRP A 197 -7.28 -6.65 -7.50
CA TRP A 197 -6.51 -5.41 -7.54
C TRP A 197 -6.09 -5.01 -6.12
N PRO A 198 -5.04 -5.63 -5.56
CA PRO A 198 -4.64 -5.38 -4.18
C PRO A 198 -4.06 -3.96 -4.03
N PRO A 199 -4.29 -3.27 -2.88
CA PRO A 199 -3.66 -2.00 -2.58
C PRO A 199 -2.13 -2.09 -2.43
N TYR A 200 -1.45 -0.94 -2.51
CA TYR A 200 -0.01 -0.86 -2.22
C TYR A 200 0.29 -0.90 -0.72
N LEU A 201 -0.40 -0.09 0.09
CA LEU A 201 -0.13 0.01 1.53
C LEU A 201 -0.66 -1.23 2.28
N ASP A 202 -0.02 -1.60 3.39
CA ASP A 202 -0.50 -2.71 4.24
C ASP A 202 -1.79 -2.33 4.96
N THR A 203 -1.89 -1.07 5.40
CA THR A 203 -2.98 -0.59 6.23
C THR A 203 -3.35 0.87 5.95
N VAL A 204 -4.59 1.22 6.29
CA VAL A 204 -5.06 2.59 6.41
C VAL A 204 -5.77 2.72 7.76
N THR A 205 -5.38 3.71 8.56
CA THR A 205 -6.00 3.99 9.85
C THR A 205 -6.79 5.30 9.79
N PHE A 206 -8.09 5.22 10.01
CA PHE A 206 -8.97 6.37 10.20
C PHE A 206 -9.10 6.68 11.69
N SER A 207 -8.92 7.94 12.09
CA SER A 207 -9.06 8.37 13.49
C SER A 207 -9.84 9.67 13.64
N VAL A 208 -10.67 9.76 14.68
CA VAL A 208 -11.48 10.95 14.97
C VAL A 208 -10.60 12.08 15.52
N TYR A 209 -10.72 13.27 14.92
CA TYR A 209 -10.15 14.51 15.44
C TYR A 209 -11.24 15.56 15.62
N ALA A 210 -11.17 16.31 16.71
CA ALA A 210 -12.22 17.28 17.08
C ALA A 210 -12.30 18.48 16.12
N ASP A 211 -11.15 18.94 15.60
CA ASP A 211 -11.06 20.11 14.72
C ASP A 211 -9.76 20.12 13.89
N THR A 212 -9.66 21.10 12.97
CA THR A 212 -8.49 21.31 12.11
C THR A 212 -7.21 21.57 12.88
N SER A 213 -7.25 22.25 14.03
CA SER A 213 -6.06 22.56 14.82
C SER A 213 -5.47 21.29 15.44
N ALA A 214 -6.33 20.43 16.00
CA ALA A 214 -5.93 19.14 16.55
C ALA A 214 -5.32 18.23 15.48
N ALA A 215 -5.94 18.14 14.30
CA ALA A 215 -5.41 17.35 13.19
C ALA A 215 -4.11 17.94 12.61
N ALA A 216 -3.99 19.27 12.52
CA ALA A 216 -2.75 19.92 12.08
C ALA A 216 -1.58 19.65 13.05
N LEU A 217 -1.84 19.62 14.36
CA LEU A 217 -0.83 19.23 15.36
C LEU A 217 -0.44 17.75 15.22
N ALA A 218 -1.39 16.89 14.87
CA ALA A 218 -1.13 15.48 14.58
C ALA A 218 -0.29 15.29 13.29
N LEU A 219 -0.54 16.07 12.24
CA LEU A 219 0.33 16.14 11.05
C LEU A 219 1.74 16.56 11.46
N LEU A 220 1.87 17.63 12.26
CA LEU A 220 3.16 18.16 12.69
C LEU A 220 3.97 17.15 13.51
N SER A 221 3.31 16.44 14.43
CA SER A 221 3.95 15.39 15.25
C SER A 221 4.21 14.10 14.48
N GLY A 222 3.78 14.01 13.23
CA GLY A 222 3.90 12.81 12.40
C GLY A 222 3.02 11.67 12.91
N ASN A 223 1.91 11.97 13.57
CA ASN A 223 0.87 11.02 14.02
C ASN A 223 -0.32 10.95 13.05
N LEU A 224 -0.37 11.85 12.08
CA LEU A 224 -1.35 11.90 11.00
C LEU A 224 -0.62 12.14 9.68
N ASP A 225 -1.13 11.59 8.58
CA ASP A 225 -0.59 11.78 7.24
C ASP A 225 -1.53 12.57 6.32
N PHE A 226 -2.85 12.49 6.60
CA PHE A 226 -3.88 13.08 5.76
C PHE A 226 -5.05 13.64 6.57
N ILE A 227 -5.41 14.90 6.34
CA ILE A 227 -6.67 15.44 6.83
C ILE A 227 -7.80 15.07 5.87
N GLY A 228 -8.63 14.10 6.27
CA GLY A 228 -9.60 13.44 5.40
C GLY A 228 -10.95 14.15 5.24
N TRP A 229 -11.12 15.38 5.72
CA TRP A 229 -12.33 16.17 5.48
C TRP A 229 -12.03 17.44 4.67
N GLY A 230 -13.07 17.97 4.03
CA GLY A 230 -12.97 19.23 3.29
C GLY A 230 -12.69 20.40 4.24
N LEU A 231 -11.57 21.06 4.01
CA LEU A 231 -11.13 22.25 4.73
C LEU A 231 -11.85 23.50 4.22
N SER A 232 -12.08 24.45 5.11
CA SER A 232 -12.50 25.79 4.76
C SER A 232 -11.36 26.56 4.08
N VAL A 233 -11.68 27.69 3.44
CA VAL A 233 -10.66 28.53 2.78
C VAL A 233 -9.65 29.18 3.72
N ASP A 234 -9.97 29.26 5.02
CA ASP A 234 -9.10 29.88 6.03
C ASP A 234 -8.24 28.84 6.77
N ASP A 235 -8.63 27.55 6.75
CA ASP A 235 -7.92 26.44 7.40
C ASP A 235 -6.46 26.26 6.95
N PRO A 236 -6.07 26.46 5.66
CA PRO A 236 -4.66 26.38 5.27
C PRO A 236 -3.75 27.28 6.12
N GLY A 237 -4.21 28.49 6.48
CA GLY A 237 -3.48 29.39 7.36
C GLY A 237 -3.28 28.79 8.76
N THR A 238 -4.31 28.15 9.31
CA THR A 238 -4.23 27.42 10.59
C THR A 238 -3.22 26.28 10.53
N ILE A 239 -3.25 25.49 9.45
CA ILE A 239 -2.37 24.32 9.28
C ILE A 239 -0.90 24.75 9.17
N TYR A 240 -0.60 25.75 8.33
CA TYR A 240 0.78 26.21 8.15
C TYR A 240 1.38 26.78 9.44
N ASN A 241 0.57 27.46 10.27
CA ASN A 241 1.05 28.17 11.45
C ASN A 241 1.00 27.37 12.76
N VAL A 242 0.54 26.11 12.75
CA VAL A 242 0.20 25.35 13.97
C VAL A 242 1.34 25.19 14.98
N GLY A 243 2.62 25.15 14.57
CA GLY A 243 3.77 25.05 15.49
C GLY A 243 4.47 26.38 15.77
N GLY A 244 3.85 27.51 15.40
CA GLY A 244 4.36 28.86 15.63
C GLY A 244 5.73 29.09 15.00
N THR A 245 6.57 29.89 15.67
CA THR A 245 7.92 30.24 15.18
C THR A 245 8.91 29.09 15.18
N ASN A 246 8.65 28.01 15.94
CA ASN A 246 9.63 26.94 16.17
C ASN A 246 9.53 25.81 15.14
N ARG A 247 8.36 25.58 14.55
CA ARG A 247 8.16 24.61 13.46
C ARG A 247 6.86 24.91 12.72
N SER A 248 6.93 25.15 11.42
CA SER A 248 5.77 25.44 10.58
C SER A 248 5.59 24.33 9.53
N LEU A 249 4.34 23.95 9.26
CA LEU A 249 4.01 23.00 8.19
C LEU A 249 4.02 23.63 6.79
N LEU A 250 4.41 24.90 6.65
CA LEU A 250 4.42 25.61 5.35
C LEU A 250 5.20 24.85 4.26
N PHE A 251 6.27 24.17 4.65
CA PHE A 251 7.10 23.36 3.75
C PHE A 251 6.83 21.85 3.84
N ASP A 252 6.15 21.39 4.89
CA ASP A 252 5.95 19.97 5.20
C ASP A 252 4.53 19.48 4.87
N ALA A 253 3.57 20.38 4.62
CA ALA A 253 2.22 20.05 4.17
C ALA A 253 2.02 20.39 2.69
N THR A 254 1.21 19.60 2.01
CA THR A 254 0.68 19.89 0.68
C THR A 254 -0.81 20.17 0.82
N ILE A 255 -1.24 21.35 0.38
CA ILE A 255 -2.67 21.68 0.28
C ILE A 255 -3.14 21.27 -1.11
N VAL A 256 -4.06 20.32 -1.13
CA VAL A 256 -4.76 19.87 -2.33
C VAL A 256 -5.96 20.79 -2.53
N ASN A 257 -6.20 21.17 -3.79
CA ASN A 257 -7.25 22.10 -4.15
C ASN A 257 -7.93 21.64 -5.43
N ASN A 258 -9.02 20.88 -5.28
CA ASN A 258 -9.80 20.33 -6.39
C ASN A 258 -11.18 21.00 -6.48
N PRO A 259 -11.87 20.96 -7.63
CA PRO A 259 -13.27 21.39 -7.72
C PRO A 259 -14.12 20.62 -6.70
N GLY A 260 -14.85 21.31 -5.83
CA GLY A 260 -15.70 20.69 -4.82
C GLY A 260 -17.14 20.50 -5.29
N LEU A 261 -17.91 19.73 -4.53
CA LEU A 261 -19.29 19.33 -4.83
C LEU A 261 -20.32 20.24 -4.13
N THR A 262 -20.04 21.53 -4.04
CA THR A 262 -20.94 22.51 -3.41
C THR A 262 -20.89 23.82 -4.18
N GLN A 263 -22.05 24.42 -4.40
CA GLN A 263 -22.21 25.71 -5.08
C GLN A 263 -22.88 26.72 -4.17
N LEU A 264 -22.48 27.99 -4.25
CA LEU A 264 -23.27 29.10 -3.76
C LEU A 264 -24.22 29.54 -4.87
N VAL A 265 -25.52 29.61 -4.56
CA VAL A 265 -26.56 29.95 -5.53
C VAL A 265 -27.49 31.03 -4.97
N VAL A 266 -28.13 31.76 -5.88
CA VAL A 266 -29.29 32.61 -5.59
C VAL A 266 -30.53 31.94 -6.15
N GLY A 267 -31.54 31.70 -5.33
CA GLY A 267 -32.80 31.09 -5.76
C GLY A 267 -33.99 32.01 -5.52
N PHE A 268 -34.96 32.00 -6.44
CA PHE A 268 -36.16 32.83 -6.39
C PHE A 268 -37.38 31.98 -6.04
N ASN A 269 -38.30 32.47 -5.20
CA ASN A 269 -39.50 31.72 -4.84
C ASN A 269 -40.61 31.89 -5.87
N LEU A 270 -41.01 30.83 -6.57
CA LEU A 270 -42.03 30.84 -7.61
C LEU A 270 -43.45 30.54 -7.09
N ARG A 271 -43.66 30.40 -5.78
CA ARG A 271 -45.01 30.19 -5.22
C ARG A 271 -45.95 31.30 -5.67
N SER A 272 -47.19 30.92 -6.01
CA SER A 272 -48.22 31.84 -6.48
C SER A 272 -48.42 33.03 -5.52
N GLY A 273 -48.55 34.22 -6.09
CA GLY A 273 -48.74 35.48 -5.35
C GLY A 273 -47.44 36.16 -4.88
N ARG A 274 -46.28 35.53 -5.08
CA ARG A 274 -44.96 36.14 -4.86
C ARG A 274 -44.59 37.02 -6.05
N THR A 275 -43.90 38.13 -5.81
CA THR A 275 -43.40 38.96 -6.92
C THR A 275 -42.41 38.18 -7.79
N THR A 276 -41.59 37.33 -7.15
CA THR A 276 -40.64 36.45 -7.82
C THR A 276 -41.29 35.32 -8.62
N SER A 277 -42.62 35.17 -8.67
CA SER A 277 -43.25 34.29 -9.66
C SER A 277 -43.32 34.92 -11.07
N ASP A 278 -43.21 36.25 -11.18
CA ASP A 278 -43.13 36.97 -12.46
C ASP A 278 -41.77 36.72 -13.12
N SER A 279 -41.78 36.27 -14.39
CA SER A 279 -40.55 35.94 -15.12
C SER A 279 -39.71 37.15 -15.47
N GLU A 280 -40.33 38.27 -15.86
CA GLU A 280 -39.60 39.48 -16.23
C GLU A 280 -38.97 40.12 -14.99
N PHE A 281 -39.67 40.09 -13.86
CA PHE A 281 -39.13 40.53 -12.57
C PHE A 281 -37.93 39.68 -12.13
N ARG A 282 -38.07 38.35 -12.15
CA ARG A 282 -36.98 37.43 -11.78
C ARG A 282 -35.77 37.59 -12.66
N LEU A 283 -35.96 37.64 -13.97
CA LEU A 283 -34.83 37.67 -14.89
C LEU A 283 -34.11 39.01 -14.81
N ALA A 284 -34.81 40.13 -14.58
CA ALA A 284 -34.17 41.41 -14.26
C ALA A 284 -33.26 41.30 -13.02
N LEU A 285 -33.69 40.59 -11.96
CA LEU A 285 -32.85 40.36 -10.79
C LEU A 285 -31.67 39.43 -11.09
N ALA A 286 -31.92 38.34 -11.82
CA ALA A 286 -30.91 37.33 -12.18
C ALA A 286 -29.77 37.93 -13.01
N ASP A 287 -30.10 38.82 -13.96
CA ASP A 287 -29.13 39.49 -14.83
C ASP A 287 -28.14 40.37 -14.05
N THR A 288 -28.54 40.90 -12.88
CA THR A 288 -27.63 41.70 -12.03
C THR A 288 -26.61 40.89 -11.22
N LEU A 289 -26.74 39.57 -11.16
CA LEU A 289 -25.91 38.73 -10.31
C LEU A 289 -24.53 38.47 -10.93
N SER A 290 -23.47 38.87 -10.22
CA SER A 290 -22.09 38.73 -10.71
C SER A 290 -21.34 37.59 -10.02
N PRO A 291 -21.08 36.46 -10.72
CA PRO A 291 -20.24 35.38 -10.18
C PRO A 291 -18.77 35.80 -9.99
N LEU A 292 -18.31 36.83 -10.71
CA LEU A 292 -16.95 37.36 -10.57
C LEU A 292 -16.78 38.11 -9.24
N LEU A 293 -17.75 38.93 -8.85
CA LEU A 293 -17.74 39.61 -7.56
C LEU A 293 -17.86 38.62 -6.41
N ALA A 294 -18.68 37.58 -6.57
CA ALA A 294 -18.76 36.48 -5.61
C ALA A 294 -17.38 35.79 -5.43
N ARG A 295 -16.67 35.52 -6.53
CA ARG A 295 -15.30 34.96 -6.48
C ARG A 295 -14.29 35.92 -5.88
N GLN A 296 -14.44 37.23 -6.07
CA GLN A 296 -13.57 38.25 -5.45
C GLN A 296 -13.77 38.29 -3.92
N ALA A 297 -15.02 38.28 -3.45
CA ALA A 297 -15.34 38.22 -2.02
C ALA A 297 -14.93 36.88 -1.38
N HIS A 298 -14.98 35.79 -2.17
CA HIS A 298 -14.61 34.46 -1.73
C HIS A 298 -13.52 33.85 -2.62
N ALA A 299 -12.29 34.35 -2.48
CA ALA A 299 -11.12 33.84 -3.19
C ALA A 299 -10.95 32.31 -3.09
N ASN A 300 -10.21 31.72 -4.03
CA ASN A 300 -10.01 30.26 -4.16
C ASN A 300 -11.30 29.47 -4.41
N THR A 301 -12.24 30.08 -5.14
CA THR A 301 -13.44 29.44 -5.69
C THR A 301 -13.43 29.52 -7.21
N ILE A 302 -14.29 28.73 -7.84
CA ILE A 302 -14.45 28.69 -9.31
C ILE A 302 -15.77 29.40 -9.65
N VAL A 303 -15.80 30.20 -10.72
CA VAL A 303 -17.07 30.78 -11.21
C VAL A 303 -18.00 29.65 -11.63
N SER A 304 -19.23 29.65 -11.12
CA SER A 304 -20.25 28.71 -11.56
C SER A 304 -21.18 29.35 -12.59
N ARG A 305 -21.58 28.56 -13.59
CA ARG A 305 -22.52 28.97 -14.66
C ARG A 305 -23.57 27.89 -14.96
N SER A 306 -23.63 26.85 -14.13
CA SER A 306 -24.53 25.70 -14.31
C SER A 306 -25.00 25.15 -12.97
N PRO A 307 -26.21 24.55 -12.87
CA PRO A 307 -26.60 23.75 -11.69
C PRO A 307 -25.79 22.48 -11.53
N VAL A 308 -25.18 22.00 -12.60
CA VAL A 308 -24.22 20.91 -12.58
C VAL A 308 -22.84 21.47 -12.23
N ILE A 309 -21.97 20.62 -11.69
CA ILE A 309 -20.58 20.97 -11.43
C ILE A 309 -19.83 21.43 -12.70
N ASN A 310 -18.60 21.92 -12.53
CA ASN A 310 -17.79 22.63 -13.52
C ASN A 310 -17.68 21.96 -14.90
N GLU A 311 -17.09 22.70 -15.85
CA GLU A 311 -16.90 22.31 -17.25
C GLU A 311 -16.16 20.99 -17.50
N ALA A 312 -15.51 20.40 -16.49
CA ALA A 312 -14.77 19.16 -16.63
C ALA A 312 -15.65 17.90 -16.53
N VAL A 313 -16.92 18.02 -16.11
CA VAL A 313 -17.82 16.85 -16.02
C VAL A 313 -18.58 16.59 -17.32
N PRO A 314 -18.85 15.30 -17.65
CA PRO A 314 -19.52 14.92 -18.89
C PRO A 314 -20.97 15.43 -19.01
N TRP A 315 -21.53 15.97 -17.92
CA TRP A 315 -22.91 16.42 -17.84
C TRP A 315 -23.08 17.92 -18.08
N PHE A 316 -21.99 18.70 -18.08
CA PHE A 316 -22.03 20.16 -18.18
C PHE A 316 -22.54 20.62 -19.54
N ASN A 317 -23.50 21.56 -19.57
CA ASN A 317 -23.93 22.21 -20.80
C ASN A 317 -23.06 23.45 -21.10
N PRO A 318 -22.26 23.46 -22.19
CA PRO A 318 -21.41 24.59 -22.54
C PRO A 318 -22.16 25.78 -23.16
N ASN A 319 -23.42 25.61 -23.55
CA ASN A 319 -24.20 26.61 -24.29
C ASN A 319 -25.19 27.39 -23.41
N LEU A 320 -25.01 27.36 -22.08
CA LEU A 320 -25.91 28.05 -21.16
C LEU A 320 -25.82 29.58 -21.28
N PRO A 321 -26.92 30.30 -21.03
CA PRO A 321 -26.89 31.76 -20.98
C PRO A 321 -25.88 32.21 -19.93
N ILE A 322 -24.99 33.11 -20.32
CA ILE A 322 -24.07 33.78 -19.41
C ILE A 322 -24.80 35.02 -18.89
N TYR A 323 -25.27 34.98 -17.65
CA TYR A 323 -25.69 36.18 -16.93
C TYR A 323 -24.53 37.19 -16.97
N GLN A 324 -24.74 38.30 -17.69
CA GLN A 324 -23.66 39.06 -18.30
C GLN A 324 -22.79 39.78 -17.28
N VAL A 325 -21.50 39.59 -17.50
CA VAL A 325 -20.38 40.34 -16.96
C VAL A 325 -20.52 41.81 -17.37
N VAL A 326 -21.20 42.63 -16.57
CA VAL A 326 -21.08 44.10 -16.67
C VAL A 326 -20.86 44.69 -15.28
N THR A 327 -19.81 44.19 -14.60
CA THR A 327 -18.71 45.02 -14.06
C THR A 327 -17.77 44.22 -13.17
N THR A 328 -16.47 44.52 -13.25
CA THR A 328 -15.49 44.21 -12.19
C THR A 328 -15.54 45.24 -11.05
N GLU A 329 -16.33 46.30 -11.22
CA GLU A 329 -16.59 47.34 -10.24
C GLU A 329 -17.77 46.97 -9.34
N TYR A 330 -17.55 47.06 -8.04
CA TYR A 330 -18.60 46.96 -7.04
C TYR A 330 -18.50 48.14 -6.07
N PRO A 331 -19.62 48.78 -5.69
CA PRO A 331 -20.99 48.50 -6.15
C PRO A 331 -21.19 48.90 -7.62
N ALA A 332 -22.00 48.14 -8.36
CA ALA A 332 -22.32 48.45 -9.75
C ALA A 332 -23.01 49.83 -9.84
N PRO A 333 -22.45 50.81 -10.57
CA PRO A 333 -23.15 52.07 -10.81
C PRO A 333 -24.54 51.88 -11.42
N THR A 334 -25.51 52.71 -11.02
CA THR A 334 -26.92 52.62 -11.49
C THR A 334 -27.07 52.68 -13.02
N TYR A 335 -26.15 53.33 -13.74
CA TYR A 335 -26.18 53.40 -15.21
C TYR A 335 -25.90 52.05 -15.91
N LEU A 336 -25.31 51.08 -15.20
CA LEU A 336 -25.07 49.74 -15.72
C LEU A 336 -26.28 48.83 -15.62
N LEU A 337 -27.29 49.25 -14.84
CA LEU A 337 -28.53 48.51 -14.63
C LEU A 337 -29.64 48.97 -15.59
N THR A 338 -29.28 49.58 -16.73
CA THR A 338 -30.25 50.26 -17.61
C THR A 338 -31.24 49.25 -18.22
N ASP A 339 -30.74 48.10 -18.65
CA ASP A 339 -31.56 47.05 -19.28
C ASP A 339 -32.50 46.41 -18.25
N GLU A 340 -32.02 46.15 -17.04
CA GLU A 340 -32.81 45.59 -15.94
C GLU A 340 -33.86 46.58 -15.43
N ASN A 341 -33.53 47.87 -15.31
CA ASN A 341 -34.51 48.91 -14.99
C ASN A 341 -35.59 49.01 -16.08
N GLN A 342 -35.19 49.01 -17.36
CA GLN A 342 -36.12 49.04 -18.48
C GLN A 342 -37.02 47.80 -18.50
N ARG A 343 -36.47 46.64 -18.14
CA ARG A 343 -37.23 45.39 -18.03
C ARG A 343 -38.27 45.45 -16.92
N LEU A 344 -37.89 45.93 -15.73
CA LEU A 344 -38.81 46.16 -14.62
C LEU A 344 -39.91 47.18 -14.98
N ASP A 345 -39.54 48.29 -15.63
CA ASP A 345 -40.49 49.29 -16.11
C ASP A 345 -41.50 48.69 -17.10
N SER A 346 -41.02 47.92 -18.07
CA SER A 346 -41.84 47.27 -19.10
C SER A 346 -42.77 46.21 -18.51
N ALA A 347 -42.37 45.56 -17.43
CA ALA A 347 -43.19 44.63 -16.67
C ALA A 347 -44.17 45.33 -15.71
N GLY A 348 -44.14 46.67 -15.60
CA GLY A 348 -45.08 47.46 -14.82
C GLY A 348 -44.67 47.68 -13.36
N TYR A 349 -43.43 47.32 -12.99
CA TYR A 349 -42.87 47.64 -11.68
C TYR A 349 -42.30 49.06 -11.72
N LEU A 350 -43.06 50.05 -11.29
CA LEU A 350 -42.70 51.46 -11.44
C LEU A 350 -42.73 52.12 -10.07
N ASP A 351 -41.82 53.06 -9.82
CA ASP A 351 -41.95 54.03 -8.73
C ASP A 351 -42.98 55.09 -9.14
N ARG A 352 -44.22 54.92 -8.66
CA ARG A 352 -45.35 55.80 -9.02
C ARG A 352 -45.49 56.96 -8.05
N ASN A 353 -44.97 56.83 -6.84
CA ASN A 353 -45.16 57.79 -5.77
C ASN A 353 -43.94 58.72 -5.58
N GLY A 354 -42.81 58.42 -6.23
CA GLY A 354 -41.56 59.18 -6.21
C GLY A 354 -40.71 58.97 -4.96
N ASP A 355 -40.92 57.89 -4.20
CA ASP A 355 -40.17 57.58 -2.97
C ASP A 355 -38.87 56.80 -3.22
N GLY A 356 -38.57 56.47 -4.49
CA GLY A 356 -37.42 55.70 -4.91
C GLY A 356 -37.63 54.19 -4.86
N ILE A 357 -38.82 53.71 -4.50
CA ILE A 357 -39.18 52.29 -4.43
C ILE A 357 -40.28 51.99 -5.45
N ARG A 358 -40.06 50.98 -6.27
CA ARG A 358 -41.02 50.50 -7.27
C ARG A 358 -42.21 49.85 -6.59
N GLU A 359 -43.44 50.16 -7.00
CA GLU A 359 -44.62 49.37 -6.67
C GLU A 359 -44.89 48.26 -7.70
N LYS A 360 -45.68 47.27 -7.30
CA LYS A 360 -46.14 46.20 -8.19
C LYS A 360 -47.01 46.76 -9.34
N PRO A 361 -47.27 45.97 -10.41
CA PRO A 361 -48.13 46.39 -11.52
C PRO A 361 -49.54 46.81 -11.10
N ASP A 362 -50.07 46.24 -10.02
CA ASP A 362 -51.36 46.58 -9.43
C ASP A 362 -51.33 47.84 -8.52
N GLY A 363 -50.17 48.47 -8.36
CA GLY A 363 -49.94 49.64 -7.52
C GLY A 363 -49.76 49.33 -6.03
N SER A 364 -49.75 48.07 -5.62
CA SER A 364 -49.51 47.70 -4.22
C SER A 364 -48.02 47.81 -3.85
N PRO A 365 -47.70 48.05 -2.56
CA PRO A 365 -46.31 48.11 -2.11
C PRO A 365 -45.53 46.84 -2.44
N LEU A 366 -44.28 47.01 -2.85
CA LEU A 366 -43.36 45.92 -3.12
C LEU A 366 -42.32 45.84 -2.01
N SER A 367 -42.22 44.67 -1.38
CA SER A 367 -41.12 44.33 -0.49
C SER A 367 -40.69 42.90 -0.72
N LEU A 368 -39.40 42.64 -0.57
CA LEU A 368 -38.80 41.31 -0.70
C LEU A 368 -38.04 40.94 0.57
N VAL A 369 -38.14 39.67 0.96
CA VAL A 369 -37.33 39.07 2.01
C VAL A 369 -36.29 38.16 1.36
N ALA A 370 -35.03 38.57 1.43
CA ALA A 370 -33.87 37.74 1.12
C ALA A 370 -33.43 36.98 2.37
N VAL A 371 -33.20 35.67 2.26
CA VAL A 371 -32.66 34.84 3.36
C VAL A 371 -31.24 34.36 3.03
N GLY A 372 -30.38 34.39 4.03
CA GLY A 372 -29.00 33.92 3.93
C GLY A 372 -28.45 33.49 5.29
N ILE A 373 -27.15 33.26 5.40
CA ILE A 373 -26.50 32.84 6.65
C ILE A 373 -25.93 34.04 7.44
N PRO A 374 -25.72 33.91 8.77
CA PRO A 374 -25.14 34.97 9.59
C PRO A 374 -23.66 35.24 9.28
N VAL A 375 -23.23 36.49 9.47
CA VAL A 375 -21.81 36.90 9.32
C VAL A 375 -20.84 36.08 10.18
N ALA A 376 -21.31 35.59 11.34
CA ALA A 376 -20.51 34.78 12.26
C ALA A 376 -20.19 33.37 11.71
N GLU A 377 -20.98 32.86 10.76
CA GLU A 377 -20.71 31.57 10.11
C GLU A 377 -19.79 31.74 8.89
N SER A 378 -19.96 32.83 8.13
CA SER A 378 -19.04 33.20 7.06
C SER A 378 -19.18 34.68 6.70
N SER A 379 -18.14 35.46 6.98
CA SER A 379 -18.08 36.88 6.59
C SER A 379 -18.01 37.06 5.06
N ARG A 380 -17.39 36.11 4.35
CA ARG A 380 -17.26 36.12 2.89
C ARG A 380 -18.61 35.90 2.21
N ILE A 381 -19.35 34.85 2.60
CA ILE A 381 -20.69 34.61 2.07
C ILE A 381 -21.62 35.76 2.47
N PHE A 382 -21.54 36.25 3.71
CA PHE A 382 -22.34 37.40 4.14
C PHE A 382 -22.11 38.65 3.29
N THR A 383 -20.85 38.91 2.90
CA THR A 383 -20.51 40.01 1.99
C THR A 383 -21.19 39.85 0.64
N ILE A 384 -21.23 38.64 0.08
CA ILE A 384 -21.93 38.34 -1.18
C ILE A 384 -23.43 38.59 -1.03
N GLN A 385 -24.05 38.09 0.05
CA GLN A 385 -25.49 38.28 0.33
C GLN A 385 -25.87 39.75 0.45
N ALA A 386 -25.11 40.51 1.24
CA ALA A 386 -25.33 41.94 1.41
C ALA A 386 -25.14 42.70 0.08
N SER A 387 -24.19 42.25 -0.75
CA SER A 387 -23.95 42.84 -2.06
C SER A 387 -25.09 42.60 -3.04
N THR A 388 -25.66 41.38 -3.05
CA THR A 388 -26.86 41.07 -3.82
C THR A 388 -28.04 41.95 -3.40
N VAL A 389 -28.25 42.14 -2.10
CA VAL A 389 -29.33 43.00 -1.58
C VAL A 389 -29.11 44.47 -1.92
N ASP A 390 -27.89 44.99 -1.84
CA ASP A 390 -27.56 46.38 -2.25
C ASP A 390 -27.88 46.62 -3.73
N VAL A 391 -27.51 45.68 -4.61
CA VAL A 391 -27.81 45.77 -6.05
C VAL A 391 -29.32 45.77 -6.30
N PHE A 392 -30.08 44.92 -5.60
CA PHE A 392 -31.55 44.92 -5.72
C PHE A 392 -32.16 46.23 -5.21
N SER A 393 -31.62 46.82 -4.13
CA SER A 393 -32.07 48.13 -3.65
C SER A 393 -31.76 49.26 -4.64
N ARG A 394 -30.66 49.18 -5.41
CA ARG A 394 -30.35 50.14 -6.48
C ARG A 394 -31.28 50.05 -7.70
N LEU A 395 -31.97 48.91 -7.87
CA LEU A 395 -33.09 48.78 -8.80
C LEU A 395 -34.38 49.41 -8.27
N GLY A 396 -34.36 50.08 -7.10
CA GLY A 396 -35.54 50.66 -6.48
C GLY A 396 -36.43 49.61 -5.81
N LEU A 397 -35.85 48.57 -5.22
CA LEU A 397 -36.61 47.52 -4.51
C LEU A 397 -36.38 47.63 -3.00
N ALA A 398 -37.47 47.58 -2.23
CA ALA A 398 -37.37 47.43 -0.77
C ALA A 398 -37.06 45.97 -0.41
N VAL A 399 -35.81 45.69 -0.04
CA VAL A 399 -35.34 44.33 0.26
C VAL A 399 -34.75 44.26 1.67
N SER A 400 -35.17 43.26 2.46
CA SER A 400 -34.56 42.94 3.75
C SER A 400 -33.72 41.66 3.66
N LEU A 401 -32.57 41.64 4.36
CA LEU A 401 -31.75 40.44 4.52
C LEU A 401 -31.98 39.82 5.90
N GLU A 402 -32.59 38.65 5.94
CA GLU A 402 -32.75 37.84 7.15
C GLU A 402 -31.63 36.79 7.24
N SER A 403 -30.88 36.81 8.35
CA SER A 403 -29.87 35.80 8.65
C SER A 403 -30.48 34.61 9.37
N VAL A 404 -30.31 33.43 8.78
CA VAL A 404 -30.81 32.15 9.28
C VAL A 404 -29.62 31.20 9.44
N PRO A 405 -29.37 30.64 10.63
CA PRO A 405 -28.27 29.70 10.84
C PRO A 405 -28.30 28.55 9.83
N SER A 406 -27.15 28.11 9.32
CA SER A 406 -27.06 27.11 8.24
C SER A 406 -27.85 25.83 8.56
N ALA A 407 -27.83 25.39 9.82
CA ALA A 407 -28.55 24.20 10.27
C ALA A 407 -30.08 24.32 10.19
N SER A 408 -30.63 25.54 10.21
CA SER A 408 -32.07 25.81 10.12
C SER A 408 -32.51 26.28 8.73
N LEU A 409 -31.56 26.62 7.85
CA LEU A 409 -31.83 27.16 6.53
C LEU A 409 -32.68 26.21 5.66
N PRO A 410 -32.41 24.90 5.56
CA PRO A 410 -33.25 23.99 4.77
C PRO A 410 -34.73 23.99 5.18
N ALA A 411 -35.01 24.03 6.49
CA ALA A 411 -36.37 24.10 7.01
C ALA A 411 -37.03 25.46 6.70
N ARG A 412 -36.26 26.56 6.77
CA ARG A 412 -36.75 27.88 6.36
C ARG A 412 -37.09 27.90 4.87
N LEU A 413 -36.25 27.33 4.01
CA LEU A 413 -36.51 27.25 2.58
C LEU A 413 -37.72 26.35 2.28
N ALA A 414 -37.85 25.20 2.92
CA ALA A 414 -39.01 24.32 2.76
C ALA A 414 -40.34 25.03 3.14
N SER A 415 -40.32 25.91 4.14
CA SER A 415 -41.50 26.70 4.53
C SER A 415 -41.97 27.65 3.43
N GLY A 416 -41.09 28.07 2.52
CA GLY A 416 -41.34 29.07 1.48
C GLY A 416 -41.59 30.49 2.00
N ASN A 417 -41.20 30.77 3.24
CA ASN A 417 -41.27 32.10 3.84
C ASN A 417 -40.04 32.94 3.47
N PHE A 418 -39.86 33.19 2.19
CA PHE A 418 -38.81 34.04 1.61
C PHE A 418 -39.22 34.41 0.19
N ASP A 419 -38.60 35.44 -0.39
CA ASP A 419 -38.72 35.77 -1.82
C ASP A 419 -37.45 35.38 -2.57
N VAL A 420 -36.29 35.62 -1.97
CA VAL A 420 -34.97 35.22 -2.49
C VAL A 420 -34.20 34.47 -1.41
N PHE A 421 -33.42 33.46 -1.78
CA PHE A 421 -32.40 32.89 -0.90
C PHE A 421 -31.02 32.98 -1.53
N ILE A 422 -30.00 33.11 -0.71
CA ILE A 422 -28.60 32.95 -1.08
C ILE A 422 -28.02 31.86 -0.18
N ALA A 423 -27.70 30.70 -0.76
CA ALA A 423 -27.37 29.52 0.02
C ALA A 423 -26.34 28.63 -0.68
N SER A 424 -25.54 27.93 0.12
CA SER A 424 -24.68 26.85 -0.35
C SER A 424 -25.51 25.57 -0.51
N LEU A 425 -25.56 25.01 -1.72
CA LEU A 425 -26.26 23.78 -2.03
C LEU A 425 -25.28 22.68 -2.47
N PRO A 426 -25.43 21.44 -1.97
CA PRO A 426 -24.64 20.32 -2.44
C PRO A 426 -25.03 19.92 -3.86
N THR A 427 -24.03 19.54 -4.65
CA THR A 427 -24.14 18.92 -5.96
C THR A 427 -23.54 17.51 -5.91
N GLU A 428 -23.70 16.74 -6.97
CA GLU A 428 -23.09 15.41 -7.09
C GLU A 428 -22.42 15.24 -8.47
N LEU A 429 -21.57 14.22 -8.59
CA LEU A 429 -20.99 13.84 -9.89
C LEU A 429 -22.06 13.32 -10.86
N ASP A 430 -23.07 12.62 -10.33
CA ASP A 430 -24.24 12.21 -11.11
C ASP A 430 -25.31 13.31 -11.06
N PRO A 431 -25.90 13.72 -12.19
CA PRO A 431 -26.84 14.84 -12.24
C PRO A 431 -28.25 14.51 -11.75
N GLY A 432 -28.49 13.33 -11.16
CA GLY A 432 -29.80 12.93 -10.65
C GLY A 432 -30.38 13.87 -9.57
N PHE A 433 -29.52 14.57 -8.83
CA PHE A 433 -29.94 15.57 -7.83
C PHE A 433 -30.78 16.71 -8.42
N LEU A 434 -30.69 16.98 -9.73
CA LEU A 434 -31.49 18.01 -10.39
C LEU A 434 -32.99 17.77 -10.23
N SER A 435 -33.44 16.51 -10.16
CA SER A 435 -34.85 16.19 -9.93
C SER A 435 -35.33 16.56 -8.54
N ASP A 436 -34.48 16.46 -7.52
CA ASP A 436 -34.83 16.88 -6.17
C ASP A 436 -35.01 18.39 -6.07
N TYR A 437 -34.19 19.17 -6.79
CA TYR A 437 -34.22 20.63 -6.73
C TYR A 437 -35.23 21.27 -7.69
N PHE A 438 -35.50 20.67 -8.84
CA PHE A 438 -36.26 21.32 -9.91
C PHE A 438 -37.48 20.55 -10.39
N GLY A 439 -37.64 19.29 -10.00
CA GLY A 439 -38.88 18.55 -10.29
C GLY A 439 -40.05 19.14 -9.51
N SER A 440 -41.24 19.20 -10.12
CA SER A 440 -42.44 19.76 -9.49
C SER A 440 -42.80 19.10 -8.15
N THR A 441 -42.40 17.84 -7.96
CA THR A 441 -42.58 17.05 -6.73
C THR A 441 -41.27 16.79 -5.96
N GLY A 442 -40.18 17.46 -6.36
CA GLY A 442 -38.86 17.30 -5.79
C GLY A 442 -38.80 17.70 -4.31
N THR A 443 -38.12 16.90 -3.49
CA THR A 443 -38.06 17.10 -2.03
C THR A 443 -37.29 18.34 -1.60
N LYS A 444 -36.43 18.86 -2.50
CA LYS A 444 -35.61 20.06 -2.31
C LYS A 444 -35.99 21.17 -3.29
N ASN A 445 -37.19 21.12 -3.88
CA ASN A 445 -37.70 22.17 -4.76
C ASN A 445 -38.10 23.40 -3.93
N TYR A 446 -37.08 24.04 -3.34
CA TYR A 446 -37.21 25.21 -2.47
C TYR A 446 -37.80 26.40 -3.23
N VAL A 447 -37.45 26.53 -4.50
CA VAL A 447 -37.94 27.57 -5.41
C VAL A 447 -39.38 27.33 -5.87
N HIS A 448 -39.94 26.12 -5.65
CA HIS A 448 -41.30 25.75 -6.04
C HIS A 448 -41.57 25.91 -7.55
N VAL A 449 -40.62 25.45 -8.37
CA VAL A 449 -40.83 25.35 -9.83
C VAL A 449 -41.93 24.33 -10.09
N VAL A 450 -42.90 24.70 -10.92
CA VAL A 450 -43.96 23.81 -11.42
C VAL A 450 -44.02 23.96 -12.93
N ASP A 451 -43.32 23.08 -13.64
CA ASP A 451 -43.10 23.18 -15.09
C ASP A 451 -43.10 21.78 -15.72
N SER A 452 -44.15 21.47 -16.48
CA SER A 452 -44.33 20.15 -17.08
C SER A 452 -43.32 19.84 -18.20
N ALA A 453 -42.78 20.87 -18.88
CA ALA A 453 -41.75 20.69 -19.88
C ALA A 453 -40.41 20.35 -19.20
N LEU A 454 -40.11 21.02 -18.08
CA LEU A 454 -38.93 20.68 -17.26
C LEU A 454 -39.05 19.29 -16.63
N ASP A 455 -40.21 18.93 -16.08
CA ASP A 455 -40.47 17.59 -15.55
C ASP A 455 -40.26 16.50 -16.61
N THR A 456 -40.65 16.76 -17.86
CA THR A 456 -40.44 15.83 -18.98
C THR A 456 -38.96 15.65 -19.29
N SER A 457 -38.17 16.72 -19.27
CA SER A 457 -36.71 16.67 -19.48
C SER A 457 -36.00 15.95 -18.32
N LEU A 458 -36.39 16.25 -17.08
CA LEU A 458 -35.89 15.57 -15.88
C LEU A 458 -36.20 14.06 -15.92
N GLN A 459 -37.44 13.70 -16.27
CA GLN A 459 -37.84 12.30 -16.42
C GLN A 459 -37.03 11.62 -17.52
N SER A 460 -36.81 12.28 -18.66
CA SER A 460 -35.99 11.76 -19.76
C SER A 460 -34.54 11.50 -19.32
N ALA A 461 -33.95 12.39 -18.52
CA ALA A 461 -32.64 12.19 -17.92
C ALA A 461 -32.61 11.03 -16.91
N ASN A 462 -33.70 10.84 -16.14
CA ASN A 462 -33.79 9.81 -15.11
C ASN A 462 -34.07 8.40 -15.63
N VAL A 463 -34.61 8.23 -16.85
CA VAL A 463 -34.87 6.90 -17.44
C VAL A 463 -33.80 6.47 -18.45
N ALA A 464 -32.99 7.41 -18.95
CA ALA A 464 -31.99 7.14 -19.97
C ALA A 464 -30.80 6.30 -19.45
N LEU A 465 -30.70 5.05 -19.91
CA LEU A 465 -29.55 4.17 -19.63
C LEU A 465 -28.35 4.44 -20.55
N ALA A 466 -28.59 4.99 -21.75
CA ALA A 466 -27.51 5.34 -22.67
C ALA A 466 -26.92 6.70 -22.30
N THR A 467 -25.60 6.75 -22.08
CA THR A 467 -24.88 7.96 -21.65
C THR A 467 -25.17 9.17 -22.53
N ALA A 468 -25.08 9.04 -23.86
CA ALA A 468 -25.30 10.16 -24.78
C ALA A 468 -26.73 10.72 -24.70
N THR A 469 -27.74 9.84 -24.61
CA THR A 469 -29.15 10.24 -24.45
C THR A 469 -29.35 10.98 -23.13
N ARG A 470 -28.75 10.47 -22.05
CA ARG A 470 -28.83 11.10 -20.73
C ARG A 470 -28.14 12.46 -20.71
N GLN A 471 -26.96 12.59 -21.32
CA GLN A 471 -26.24 13.86 -21.44
C GLN A 471 -27.09 14.93 -22.12
N SER A 472 -27.69 14.63 -23.28
CA SER A 472 -28.55 15.57 -23.98
C SER A 472 -29.75 16.03 -23.13
N ALA A 473 -30.40 15.09 -22.42
CA ALA A 473 -31.51 15.42 -21.53
C ALA A 473 -31.07 16.29 -20.34
N VAL A 474 -29.93 15.98 -19.71
CA VAL A 474 -29.37 16.77 -18.60
C VAL A 474 -28.95 18.16 -19.06
N MET A 475 -28.41 18.30 -20.27
CA MET A 475 -28.08 19.60 -20.85
C MET A 475 -29.33 20.45 -21.11
N SER A 476 -30.43 19.83 -21.58
CA SER A 476 -31.72 20.49 -21.74
C SER A 476 -32.30 20.97 -20.40
N VAL A 477 -32.19 20.16 -19.34
CA VAL A 477 -32.62 20.56 -17.98
C VAL A 477 -31.86 21.80 -17.52
N GLN A 478 -30.52 21.82 -17.68
CA GLN A 478 -29.71 22.99 -17.32
C GLN A 478 -30.16 24.24 -18.09
N ASP A 479 -30.41 24.11 -19.40
CA ASP A 479 -30.84 25.22 -20.24
C ASP A 479 -32.20 25.80 -19.80
N GLN A 480 -33.19 24.94 -19.54
CA GLN A 480 -34.51 25.35 -19.06
C GLN A 480 -34.43 26.03 -17.69
N VAL A 481 -33.64 25.47 -16.77
CA VAL A 481 -33.46 26.04 -15.42
C VAL A 481 -32.79 27.41 -15.48
N MET A 482 -31.72 27.52 -16.26
CA MET A 482 -30.97 28.77 -16.40
C MET A 482 -31.77 29.82 -17.17
N THR A 483 -32.48 29.45 -18.25
CA THR A 483 -33.32 30.38 -19.03
C THR A 483 -34.55 30.84 -18.23
N GLY A 484 -35.11 29.98 -17.37
CA GLY A 484 -36.25 30.32 -16.51
C GLY A 484 -35.91 31.25 -15.33
N GLY A 485 -34.62 31.46 -15.07
CA GLY A 485 -34.13 32.26 -13.93
C GLY A 485 -34.62 31.70 -12.60
N TYR A 486 -34.72 30.36 -12.46
CA TYR A 486 -35.22 29.72 -11.25
C TYR A 486 -34.19 29.77 -10.12
N PHE A 487 -32.94 29.50 -10.49
CA PHE A 487 -31.79 29.62 -9.62
C PHE A 487 -30.59 30.10 -10.45
N VAL A 488 -29.66 30.80 -9.82
CA VAL A 488 -28.45 31.36 -10.46
C VAL A 488 -27.23 30.94 -9.65
N PRO A 489 -26.38 30.05 -10.18
CA PRO A 489 -25.09 29.75 -9.60
C PRO A 489 -24.18 30.97 -9.60
N LEU A 490 -23.47 31.18 -8.49
CA LEU A 490 -22.45 32.22 -8.41
C LEU A 490 -21.05 31.60 -8.45
N ILE A 491 -20.76 30.73 -7.47
CA ILE A 491 -19.43 30.14 -7.30
C ILE A 491 -19.51 28.68 -6.88
N HIS A 492 -18.50 27.94 -7.26
CA HIS A 492 -18.18 26.60 -6.80
C HIS A 492 -17.11 26.66 -5.72
N PHE A 493 -17.37 26.02 -4.60
CA PHE A 493 -16.37 25.83 -3.57
C PHE A 493 -15.40 24.74 -3.98
N ASN A 494 -14.12 24.93 -3.68
CA ASN A 494 -13.13 23.89 -3.88
C ASN A 494 -13.14 22.90 -2.71
N ALA A 495 -12.87 21.63 -3.01
CA ALA A 495 -12.49 20.64 -2.02
C ALA A 495 -11.03 20.88 -1.66
N ILE A 496 -10.82 21.48 -0.49
CA ILE A 496 -9.49 21.75 0.07
C ILE A 496 -9.15 20.63 1.04
N GLU A 497 -7.97 20.03 0.91
CA GLU A 497 -7.50 18.96 1.79
C GLU A 497 -6.01 19.12 2.07
N ALA A 498 -5.48 18.44 3.08
CA ALA A 498 -4.08 18.60 3.49
C ALA A 498 -3.39 17.25 3.73
N THR A 499 -2.24 17.04 3.08
CA THR A 499 -1.42 15.83 3.23
C THR A 499 -0.02 16.18 3.72
N VAL A 500 0.68 15.21 4.32
CA VAL A 500 2.13 15.33 4.56
C VAL A 500 2.85 15.30 3.22
N ARG A 501 3.72 16.29 3.00
CA ARG A 501 4.48 16.46 1.76
C ARG A 501 5.55 15.37 1.64
N GLY A 502 5.61 14.74 0.47
CA GLY A 502 6.73 13.88 0.08
C GLY A 502 6.76 12.49 0.71
N SER A 503 5.94 12.20 1.73
CA SER A 503 5.87 10.85 2.33
C SER A 503 5.11 9.86 1.45
N PHE A 504 4.06 10.32 0.78
CA PHE A 504 3.20 9.49 -0.07
C PHE A 504 3.02 10.11 -1.45
N ALA A 505 3.03 9.25 -2.47
CA ALA A 505 2.70 9.55 -3.85
C ALA A 505 1.44 8.77 -4.27
N GLY A 506 0.94 9.01 -5.49
CA GLY A 506 -0.22 8.28 -6.01
C GLY A 506 -1.60 8.86 -5.64
N TRP A 507 -1.66 10.08 -5.11
CA TRP A 507 -2.90 10.83 -4.88
C TRP A 507 -3.68 11.02 -6.18
N VAL A 508 -4.97 10.68 -6.20
CA VAL A 508 -5.81 10.77 -7.41
C VAL A 508 -6.71 11.98 -7.32
N ASN A 509 -6.47 12.97 -8.19
CA ASN A 509 -7.31 14.17 -8.26
C ASN A 509 -8.63 13.88 -8.97
N MET A 510 -9.73 14.26 -8.33
CA MET A 510 -11.08 14.21 -8.85
C MET A 510 -11.88 15.39 -8.30
N PRO A 511 -13.01 15.77 -8.94
CA PRO A 511 -13.97 16.62 -8.25
C PRO A 511 -14.39 15.98 -6.93
N GLY A 512 -14.42 16.77 -5.86
CA GLY A 512 -14.62 16.30 -4.49
C GLY A 512 -13.34 16.08 -3.68
N GLY A 513 -12.15 16.10 -4.29
CA GLY A 513 -10.87 15.98 -3.59
C GLY A 513 -10.09 14.69 -3.90
N VAL A 514 -8.94 14.54 -3.26
CA VAL A 514 -8.13 13.32 -3.28
C VAL A 514 -8.60 12.29 -2.25
N ASN A 515 -9.49 12.61 -1.31
CA ASN A 515 -10.12 11.59 -0.46
C ASN A 515 -11.20 10.80 -1.21
N ASN A 516 -10.76 9.93 -2.13
CA ASN A 516 -11.61 9.09 -2.96
C ASN A 516 -11.04 7.67 -3.06
N PHE A 517 -11.87 6.73 -3.52
CA PHE A 517 -11.52 5.32 -3.68
C PHE A 517 -10.17 5.10 -4.39
N TRP A 518 -9.94 5.79 -5.50
CA TRP A 518 -8.74 5.57 -6.32
C TRP A 518 -7.45 6.00 -5.66
N THR A 519 -7.49 7.03 -4.81
CA THR A 519 -6.34 7.38 -3.97
C THR A 519 -5.95 6.20 -3.10
N TYR A 520 -6.88 5.56 -2.40
CA TYR A 520 -6.53 4.42 -1.55
C TYR A 520 -6.01 3.21 -2.33
N GLN A 521 -6.30 3.09 -3.63
CA GLN A 521 -5.79 1.98 -4.44
C GLN A 521 -4.42 2.28 -5.06
N LYS A 522 -4.07 3.57 -5.18
CA LYS A 522 -2.83 4.01 -5.85
C LYS A 522 -1.82 4.65 -4.91
N VAL A 523 -2.23 5.09 -3.72
CA VAL A 523 -1.35 5.74 -2.77
C VAL A 523 -0.31 4.75 -2.30
N HIS A 524 0.95 5.17 -2.32
CA HIS A 524 2.10 4.37 -1.91
C HIS A 524 3.15 5.30 -1.30
N VAL A 525 4.08 4.72 -0.54
CA VAL A 525 5.22 5.49 -0.02
C VAL A 525 6.04 6.02 -1.19
N THR A 526 6.42 7.29 -1.14
CA THR A 526 7.21 7.92 -2.21
C THR A 526 8.50 7.15 -2.46
N SER A 527 8.82 6.92 -3.73
CA SER A 527 10.06 6.24 -4.10
C SER A 527 11.28 7.09 -3.73
N ALA A 528 12.24 6.46 -3.05
CA ALA A 528 13.54 6.97 -2.69
C ALA A 528 14.66 6.48 -3.65
N GLY A 529 14.30 5.86 -4.78
CA GLY A 529 15.24 5.30 -5.75
C GLY A 529 15.51 3.81 -5.57
N SER A 530 16.65 3.34 -6.05
CA SER A 530 17.05 1.92 -5.99
C SER A 530 18.11 1.68 -4.93
N LEU A 531 18.02 0.53 -4.25
CA LEU A 531 19.11 0.02 -3.43
C LEU A 531 20.25 -0.47 -4.33
N ALA A 532 21.46 -0.42 -3.78
CA ALA A 532 22.61 -1.20 -4.22
C ALA A 532 23.05 -2.11 -3.08
N ALA A 533 23.41 -3.35 -3.39
CA ALA A 533 23.83 -4.33 -2.40
C ALA A 533 25.15 -5.01 -2.81
N THR A 534 25.97 -5.34 -1.82
CA THR A 534 27.16 -6.16 -1.99
C THR A 534 27.19 -7.25 -0.93
N LEU A 535 27.77 -8.40 -1.26
CA LEU A 535 27.89 -9.55 -0.37
C LEU A 535 29.35 -9.98 -0.31
N THR A 536 29.88 -10.12 0.90
CA THR A 536 31.22 -10.67 1.16
C THR A 536 31.11 -11.85 2.11
N LEU A 537 31.81 -12.95 1.80
CA LEU A 537 31.86 -14.16 2.62
C LEU A 537 33.25 -14.31 3.24
N VAL A 538 33.34 -14.50 4.56
CA VAL A 538 34.61 -14.63 5.28
C VAL A 538 34.52 -15.76 6.32
N PRO A 539 35.28 -16.87 6.15
CA PRO A 539 36.13 -17.22 5.01
C PRO A 539 35.32 -17.64 3.76
N THR A 540 35.90 -17.53 2.57
CA THR A 540 35.29 -17.98 1.29
C THR A 540 35.32 -19.50 1.10
N SER A 541 36.00 -20.24 1.97
CA SER A 541 35.98 -21.70 1.98
C SER A 541 35.72 -22.23 3.38
N VAL A 542 34.80 -23.18 3.48
CA VAL A 542 34.39 -23.83 4.73
C VAL A 542 34.30 -25.33 4.54
N LYS A 543 34.42 -26.11 5.63
CA LYS A 543 34.09 -27.54 5.60
C LYS A 543 32.57 -27.73 5.64
N THR A 544 32.10 -28.90 5.19
CA THR A 544 30.71 -29.34 5.39
C THR A 544 30.25 -29.10 6.84
N GLY A 545 29.16 -28.37 7.02
CA GLY A 545 28.58 -28.05 8.32
C GLY A 545 29.28 -26.95 9.13
N ALA A 546 30.40 -26.38 8.63
CA ALA A 546 31.03 -25.21 9.23
C ALA A 546 30.38 -23.91 8.74
N THR A 547 30.55 -22.84 9.51
CA THR A 547 29.96 -21.53 9.21
C THR A 547 30.96 -20.60 8.51
N THR A 548 30.46 -19.80 7.58
CA THR A 548 31.10 -18.59 7.06
C THR A 548 30.36 -17.35 7.56
N THR A 549 31.05 -16.24 7.74
CA THR A 549 30.39 -14.95 8.04
C THR A 549 30.00 -14.29 6.73
N ALA A 550 28.69 -14.09 6.53
CA ALA A 550 28.16 -13.37 5.40
C ALA A 550 27.90 -11.90 5.79
N ILE A 551 28.57 -10.98 5.10
CA ILE A 551 28.50 -9.55 5.33
C ILE A 551 27.82 -8.92 4.12
N ALA A 552 26.59 -8.46 4.31
CA ALA A 552 25.84 -7.70 3.34
C ALA A 552 26.01 -6.20 3.62
N LYS A 553 26.32 -5.41 2.59
CA LYS A 553 26.32 -3.94 2.67
C LYS A 553 25.30 -3.39 1.67
N VAL A 554 24.41 -2.54 2.14
CA VAL A 554 23.31 -1.94 1.38
C VAL A 554 23.45 -0.41 1.40
N THR A 555 23.40 0.18 0.22
CA THR A 555 23.42 1.63 -0.01
C THR A 555 22.27 2.05 -0.91
N ASP A 556 22.03 3.35 -1.06
CA ASP A 556 21.24 3.90 -2.17
C ASP A 556 22.08 3.96 -3.45
N ALA A 557 21.48 4.51 -4.52
CA ALA A 557 22.11 4.65 -5.83
C ALA A 557 23.33 5.60 -5.80
N GLU A 558 23.36 6.53 -4.86
CA GLU A 558 24.43 7.49 -4.63
C GLU A 558 25.54 6.93 -3.73
N GLY A 559 25.38 5.71 -3.20
CA GLY A 559 26.36 5.04 -2.35
C GLY A 559 26.26 5.40 -0.86
N VAL A 560 25.20 6.11 -0.44
CA VAL A 560 24.95 6.43 0.97
C VAL A 560 24.43 5.18 1.68
N PRO A 561 24.97 4.83 2.87
CA PRO A 561 24.51 3.68 3.62
C PRO A 561 23.02 3.73 3.98
N VAL A 562 22.31 2.63 3.73
CA VAL A 562 20.88 2.53 4.05
C VAL A 562 20.69 1.67 5.30
N SER A 563 20.35 2.32 6.41
CA SER A 563 20.05 1.65 7.68
C SER A 563 18.65 1.05 7.72
N GLY A 564 18.49 -0.07 8.43
CA GLY A 564 17.20 -0.75 8.60
C GLY A 564 16.66 -1.41 7.33
N ALA A 565 17.48 -1.60 6.30
CA ALA A 565 17.11 -2.39 5.13
C ALA A 565 17.05 -3.87 5.52
N SER A 566 15.97 -4.55 5.15
CA SER A 566 15.81 -5.98 5.36
C SER A 566 16.67 -6.74 4.35
N VAL A 567 17.43 -7.72 4.81
CA VAL A 567 18.27 -8.56 3.95
C VAL A 567 18.00 -10.02 4.27
N SER A 568 17.73 -10.81 3.23
CA SER A 568 17.56 -12.26 3.29
C SER A 568 18.66 -12.96 2.51
N PHE A 569 19.20 -14.06 3.04
CA PHE A 569 20.27 -14.85 2.44
C PHE A 569 19.72 -16.19 1.98
N TRP A 570 20.12 -16.63 0.79
CA TRP A 570 19.57 -17.80 0.11
C TRP A 570 20.68 -18.68 -0.44
N ILE A 571 20.50 -19.99 -0.31
CA ILE A 571 21.34 -21.02 -0.92
C ILE A 571 20.40 -22.04 -1.58
N GLY A 572 20.59 -22.33 -2.87
CA GLY A 572 19.82 -23.35 -3.58
C GLY A 572 18.29 -23.14 -3.52
N GLY A 573 17.84 -21.88 -3.49
CA GLY A 573 16.42 -21.52 -3.38
C GLY A 573 15.82 -21.59 -1.97
N SER A 574 16.60 -21.96 -0.95
CA SER A 574 16.18 -21.97 0.45
C SER A 574 16.78 -20.78 1.22
N GLN A 575 15.95 -20.08 2.00
CA GLN A 575 16.42 -19.00 2.86
C GLN A 575 17.19 -19.59 4.06
N VAL A 576 18.44 -19.15 4.25
CA VAL A 576 19.34 -19.66 5.30
C VAL A 576 19.56 -18.67 6.44
N ALA A 577 19.35 -17.37 6.20
CA ALA A 577 19.42 -16.33 7.22
C ALA A 577 18.64 -15.08 6.79
N SER A 578 18.36 -14.19 7.73
CA SER A 578 17.89 -12.82 7.46
C SER A 578 18.17 -11.88 8.62
N GLY A 579 18.10 -10.58 8.36
CA GLY A 579 18.24 -9.53 9.37
C GLY A 579 18.01 -8.15 8.77
N THR A 580 18.36 -7.10 9.52
CA THR A 580 18.29 -5.71 9.07
C THR A 580 19.65 -5.04 9.17
N THR A 581 19.93 -4.11 8.26
CA THR A 581 21.20 -3.36 8.28
C THR A 581 21.27 -2.38 9.46
N ASP A 582 22.47 -2.19 10.00
CA ASP A 582 22.77 -1.19 11.03
C ASP A 582 22.86 0.23 10.47
N ALA A 583 23.28 1.21 11.28
CA ALA A 583 23.45 2.61 10.85
C ALA A 583 24.49 2.80 9.72
N THR A 584 25.37 1.82 9.50
CA THR A 584 26.40 1.82 8.45
C THR A 584 25.95 1.08 7.18
N GLY A 585 24.68 0.67 7.12
CA GLY A 585 24.13 -0.08 6.00
C GLY A 585 24.62 -1.53 5.95
N THR A 586 25.15 -2.07 7.06
CA THR A 586 25.76 -3.40 7.07
C THR A 586 24.91 -4.39 7.88
N LEU A 587 24.80 -5.63 7.40
CA LEU A 587 24.33 -6.78 8.16
C LEU A 587 25.37 -7.89 8.09
N SER A 588 25.79 -8.40 9.24
CA SER A 588 26.72 -9.53 9.35
C SER A 588 26.03 -10.70 10.05
N THR A 589 25.98 -11.86 9.41
CA THR A 589 25.34 -13.06 9.97
C THR A 589 26.11 -14.33 9.61
N PRO A 590 26.23 -15.33 10.52
CA PRO A 590 26.82 -16.61 10.18
C PRO A 590 25.89 -17.43 9.28
N ILE A 591 26.44 -18.08 8.25
CA ILE A 591 25.76 -19.01 7.36
C ILE A 591 26.50 -20.34 7.33
N THR A 592 25.77 -21.44 7.48
CA THR A 592 26.34 -22.79 7.45
C THR A 592 26.47 -23.31 6.02
N GLY A 593 27.64 -23.85 5.66
CA GLY A 593 27.84 -24.53 4.39
C GLY A 593 26.97 -25.79 4.29
N PRO A 594 26.24 -26.00 3.18
CA PRO A 594 25.43 -27.21 2.99
C PRO A 594 26.30 -28.46 2.95
N SER A 595 25.69 -29.64 3.08
CA SER A 595 26.41 -30.91 2.91
C SER A 595 26.87 -31.10 1.46
N ALA A 596 28.16 -31.38 1.26
CA ALA A 596 28.74 -31.71 -0.04
C ALA A 596 29.51 -33.03 0.02
N GLU A 597 29.33 -33.89 -1.00
CA GLU A 597 30.05 -35.17 -1.15
C GLU A 597 31.47 -34.99 -1.70
N GLY A 598 31.77 -33.83 -2.28
CA GLY A 598 33.06 -33.41 -2.82
C GLY A 598 33.23 -31.90 -2.72
N PRO A 599 34.36 -31.31 -3.16
CA PRO A 599 34.54 -29.87 -3.21
C PRO A 599 33.48 -29.25 -4.12
N THR A 600 32.57 -28.46 -3.55
CA THR A 600 31.43 -27.89 -4.29
C THR A 600 31.39 -26.39 -4.07
N ASP A 601 31.35 -25.63 -5.16
CA ASP A 601 31.09 -24.19 -5.11
C ASP A 601 29.59 -23.93 -4.96
N VAL A 602 29.25 -23.17 -3.93
CA VAL A 602 27.88 -22.83 -3.56
C VAL A 602 27.70 -21.33 -3.70
N GLN A 603 26.70 -20.91 -4.47
CA GLN A 603 26.32 -19.52 -4.57
C GLN A 603 25.44 -19.14 -3.39
N VAL A 604 25.85 -18.12 -2.64
CA VAL A 604 25.02 -17.43 -1.66
C VAL A 604 24.48 -16.18 -2.33
N THR A 605 23.16 -16.00 -2.31
CA THR A 605 22.49 -14.83 -2.86
C THR A 605 21.80 -14.07 -1.74
N ILE A 606 21.94 -12.74 -1.74
CA ILE A 606 21.14 -11.85 -0.89
C ILE A 606 20.06 -11.16 -1.70
N GLN A 607 18.94 -10.90 -1.04
CA GLN A 607 17.90 -9.98 -1.49
C GLN A 607 17.71 -8.93 -0.39
N ALA A 608 17.96 -7.67 -0.74
CA ALA A 608 17.79 -6.51 0.12
C ALA A 608 16.53 -5.73 -0.28
N SER A 609 15.73 -5.32 0.70
CA SER A 609 14.52 -4.51 0.50
C SER A 609 14.36 -3.47 1.61
N LYS A 610 13.74 -2.35 1.26
CA LYS A 610 13.33 -1.31 2.20
C LYS A 610 12.15 -0.56 1.60
N LEU A 611 11.11 -0.30 2.41
CA LEU A 611 9.97 0.49 1.96
C LEU A 611 10.43 1.86 1.41
N GLY A 612 9.90 2.23 0.25
CA GLY A 612 10.32 3.38 -0.55
C GLY A 612 11.47 3.09 -1.53
N TYR A 613 12.25 2.01 -1.38
CA TYR A 613 13.38 1.72 -2.25
C TYR A 613 13.17 0.47 -3.10
N ALA A 614 13.43 0.57 -4.40
CA ALA A 614 13.50 -0.62 -5.24
C ALA A 614 14.61 -1.55 -4.73
N GLY A 615 14.28 -2.83 -4.53
CA GLY A 615 15.17 -3.79 -3.90
C GLY A 615 16.39 -4.14 -4.74
N ALA A 616 17.40 -4.73 -4.10
CA ALA A 616 18.67 -5.11 -4.74
C ALA A 616 19.02 -6.55 -4.44
N THR A 617 19.71 -7.21 -5.38
CA THR A 617 20.27 -8.54 -5.19
C THR A 617 21.78 -8.51 -5.38
N ALA A 618 22.48 -9.37 -4.65
CA ALA A 618 23.92 -9.59 -4.83
C ALA A 618 24.24 -11.05 -4.52
N SER A 619 25.30 -11.56 -5.11
CA SER A 619 25.73 -12.94 -4.88
C SER A 619 27.22 -13.03 -4.66
N ALA A 620 27.63 -14.03 -3.87
CA ALA A 620 29.01 -14.39 -3.65
C ALA A 620 29.12 -15.92 -3.63
N TRP A 621 30.28 -16.43 -4.02
CA TRP A 621 30.56 -17.86 -4.04
C TRP A 621 31.34 -18.26 -2.79
N MET A 622 31.00 -19.41 -2.21
CA MET A 622 31.82 -20.11 -1.24
C MET A 622 32.13 -21.52 -1.70
N THR A 623 33.33 -22.02 -1.40
CA THR A 623 33.71 -23.40 -1.66
C THR A 623 33.49 -24.24 -0.40
N VAL A 624 32.60 -25.23 -0.48
CA VAL A 624 32.37 -26.21 0.59
C VAL A 624 33.25 -27.42 0.36
N ALA A 625 34.24 -27.61 1.23
CA ALA A 625 35.11 -28.77 1.21
C ALA A 625 34.48 -29.96 1.95
N PRO A 626 34.62 -31.19 1.42
CA PRO A 626 34.17 -32.41 2.09
C PRO A 626 34.98 -32.63 3.38
N ASP A 627 34.34 -33.16 4.41
CA ASP A 627 35.04 -33.58 5.64
C ASP A 627 35.64 -34.97 5.45
N VAL A 628 36.69 -35.07 4.60
CA VAL A 628 37.41 -36.32 4.38
C VAL A 628 38.36 -36.57 5.55
N ARG A 629 38.14 -37.68 6.28
CA ARG A 629 39.03 -38.11 7.36
C ARG A 629 40.18 -38.95 6.80
N ALA A 630 41.41 -38.72 7.24
CA ALA A 630 42.57 -39.47 6.77
C ALA A 630 42.63 -40.89 7.37
N LEU A 631 42.94 -41.90 6.54
CA LEU A 631 43.23 -43.25 7.01
C LEU A 631 44.67 -43.35 7.52
N ALA A 632 44.84 -43.75 8.78
CA ALA A 632 46.12 -44.18 9.33
C ALA A 632 46.27 -45.70 9.13
N VAL A 633 47.31 -46.10 8.38
CA VAL A 633 47.58 -47.50 8.03
C VAL A 633 48.85 -47.96 8.73
N ALA A 634 48.71 -48.86 9.70
CA ALA A 634 49.82 -49.50 10.37
C ALA A 634 49.99 -50.93 9.83
N VAL A 635 51.21 -51.29 9.42
CA VAL A 635 51.52 -52.64 8.95
C VAL A 635 52.48 -53.29 9.93
N ALA A 636 52.10 -54.44 10.48
CA ALA A 636 52.91 -55.22 11.39
C ALA A 636 53.15 -56.62 10.83
N SER A 637 54.35 -57.15 11.04
CA SER A 637 54.66 -58.56 10.81
C SER A 637 54.74 -59.29 12.15
N SER A 638 54.24 -60.52 12.23
CA SER A 638 54.36 -61.37 13.42
C SER A 638 55.82 -61.77 13.72
N ALA A 639 56.71 -61.65 12.74
CA ALA A 639 58.15 -61.89 12.89
C ALA A 639 58.95 -60.94 11.99
N VAL A 640 59.97 -60.30 12.55
CA VAL A 640 60.91 -59.45 11.81
C VAL A 640 61.89 -60.30 10.99
N THR A 641 62.23 -61.50 11.48
CA THR A 641 63.11 -62.44 10.79
C THR A 641 62.47 -63.82 10.69
N ILE A 642 62.44 -64.39 9.50
CA ILE A 642 61.92 -65.73 9.21
C ILE A 642 63.00 -66.62 8.60
N ALA A 643 62.97 -67.92 8.89
CA ALA A 643 63.79 -68.89 8.18
C ALA A 643 63.22 -69.12 6.77
N PRO A 644 64.04 -69.47 5.76
CA PRO A 644 63.56 -69.79 4.41
C PRO A 644 62.44 -70.84 4.43
N GLY A 645 61.36 -70.61 3.69
CA GLY A 645 60.18 -71.50 3.64
C GLY A 645 59.25 -71.45 4.87
N ARG A 646 59.53 -70.59 5.87
CA ARG A 646 58.60 -70.27 6.97
C ARG A 646 57.83 -68.99 6.65
N SER A 647 56.68 -68.83 7.29
CA SER A 647 55.78 -67.70 7.03
C SER A 647 55.73 -66.72 8.21
N ALA A 648 55.44 -65.46 7.92
CA ALA A 648 55.03 -64.45 8.90
C ALA A 648 53.61 -63.96 8.59
N THR A 649 52.83 -63.64 9.61
CA THR A 649 51.52 -63.01 9.42
C THR A 649 51.71 -61.50 9.30
N ILE A 650 51.28 -60.93 8.18
CA ILE A 650 51.16 -59.48 7.98
C ILE A 650 49.78 -59.06 8.45
N THR A 651 49.73 -58.12 9.39
CA THR A 651 48.50 -57.48 9.87
C THR A 651 48.53 -56.01 9.49
N VAL A 652 47.62 -55.61 8.61
CA VAL A 652 47.36 -54.21 8.30
C VAL A 652 46.22 -53.73 9.20
N THR A 653 46.43 -52.66 9.96
CA THR A 653 45.41 -52.03 10.79
C THR A 653 45.10 -50.66 10.20
N VAL A 654 43.84 -50.42 9.85
CA VAL A 654 43.34 -49.18 9.26
C VAL A 654 42.45 -48.47 10.28
N THR A 655 42.83 -47.24 10.63
CA THR A 655 42.08 -46.41 11.58
C THR A 655 41.84 -45.00 11.04
N SER A 656 40.81 -44.33 11.55
CA SER A 656 40.46 -42.94 11.22
C SER A 656 40.09 -42.22 12.51
N GLY A 657 40.83 -41.16 12.87
CA GLY A 657 40.65 -40.45 14.15
C GLY A 657 40.83 -41.33 15.40
N GLY A 658 41.59 -42.43 15.31
CA GLY A 658 41.81 -43.39 16.39
C GLY A 658 40.81 -44.56 16.45
N SER A 659 39.74 -44.54 15.65
CA SER A 659 38.76 -45.62 15.57
C SER A 659 39.05 -46.57 14.41
N ALA A 660 38.76 -47.86 14.60
CA ALA A 660 38.89 -48.89 13.57
C ALA A 660 37.95 -48.62 12.38
N VAL A 661 38.46 -48.77 11.15
CA VAL A 661 37.66 -48.64 9.92
C VAL A 661 37.38 -50.02 9.35
N SER A 662 36.14 -50.50 9.47
CA SER A 662 35.68 -51.77 8.91
C SER A 662 35.33 -51.64 7.42
N GLY A 663 35.64 -52.66 6.62
CA GLY A 663 35.34 -52.68 5.18
C GLY A 663 36.26 -51.81 4.31
N ALA A 664 37.34 -51.23 4.87
CA ALA A 664 38.35 -50.52 4.08
C ALA A 664 39.08 -51.52 3.16
N THR A 665 39.23 -51.18 1.89
CA THR A 665 39.93 -52.03 0.93
C THR A 665 41.43 -51.83 1.09
N VAL A 666 42.16 -52.88 1.41
CA VAL A 666 43.62 -52.89 1.55
C VAL A 666 44.23 -53.57 0.35
N SER A 667 45.24 -52.97 -0.25
CA SER A 667 46.08 -53.55 -1.29
C SER A 667 47.54 -53.58 -0.83
N LEU A 668 48.18 -54.73 -0.98
CA LEU A 668 49.55 -55.00 -0.56
C LEU A 668 50.48 -55.14 -1.76
N GLU A 669 51.62 -54.49 -1.67
CA GLU A 669 52.73 -54.64 -2.60
C GLU A 669 53.96 -55.14 -1.83
N VAL A 670 54.59 -56.20 -2.33
CA VAL A 670 55.84 -56.73 -1.78
C VAL A 670 56.99 -56.28 -2.65
N ILE A 671 57.91 -55.52 -2.07
CA ILE A 671 59.13 -55.04 -2.71
C ILE A 671 60.29 -55.93 -2.26
N GLY A 672 60.80 -56.76 -3.17
CA GLY A 672 61.90 -57.71 -2.96
C GLY A 672 61.65 -59.04 -3.69
N LEU A 673 62.67 -59.54 -4.42
CA LEU A 673 62.54 -60.74 -5.27
C LEU A 673 62.38 -62.01 -4.43
N GLY A 674 61.31 -62.77 -4.67
CA GLY A 674 61.05 -64.09 -4.06
C GLY A 674 60.18 -64.10 -2.79
N GLY A 675 59.58 -62.96 -2.43
CA GLY A 675 58.57 -62.84 -1.36
C GLY A 675 57.15 -62.81 -1.95
N LYS A 676 56.22 -63.54 -1.34
CA LYS A 676 54.80 -63.58 -1.77
C LYS A 676 53.86 -63.51 -0.57
N VAL A 677 52.75 -62.80 -0.73
CA VAL A 677 51.62 -62.81 0.21
C VAL A 677 50.50 -63.72 -0.31
N ALA A 678 49.82 -64.43 0.58
CA ALA A 678 48.72 -65.31 0.21
C ALA A 678 47.52 -64.56 -0.40
N SER A 679 47.27 -63.33 0.08
CA SER A 679 46.25 -62.43 -0.46
C SER A 679 46.81 -61.02 -0.54
N ALA A 680 46.98 -60.50 -1.75
CA ALA A 680 47.49 -59.15 -1.99
C ALA A 680 46.41 -58.06 -1.86
N THR A 681 45.13 -58.43 -1.75
CA THR A 681 44.04 -57.49 -1.54
C THR A 681 42.95 -58.08 -0.64
N GLY A 682 42.22 -57.24 0.08
CA GLY A 682 41.06 -57.64 0.87
C GLY A 682 40.47 -56.50 1.71
N ALA A 683 39.30 -56.72 2.29
CA ALA A 683 38.64 -55.75 3.16
C ALA A 683 39.07 -55.93 4.63
N THR A 684 39.10 -54.84 5.40
CA THR A 684 39.30 -54.90 6.85
C THR A 684 38.07 -55.47 7.58
N ASP A 685 38.32 -56.17 8.68
CA ASP A 685 37.29 -56.68 9.59
C ASP A 685 36.69 -55.56 10.49
N ALA A 686 35.79 -55.95 11.41
CA ALA A 686 35.14 -55.03 12.35
C ALA A 686 36.12 -54.32 13.30
N GLN A 687 37.34 -54.85 13.46
CA GLN A 687 38.42 -54.26 14.26
C GLN A 687 39.40 -53.46 13.39
N GLY A 688 39.08 -53.24 12.12
CA GLY A 688 39.87 -52.47 11.17
C GLY A 688 41.12 -53.20 10.69
N LYS A 689 41.15 -54.54 10.78
CA LYS A 689 42.33 -55.33 10.44
C LYS A 689 42.14 -56.14 9.17
N PHE A 690 43.20 -56.19 8.36
CA PHE A 690 43.35 -57.14 7.27
C PHE A 690 44.60 -57.97 7.53
N THR A 691 44.46 -59.30 7.58
CA THR A 691 45.58 -60.21 7.86
C THR A 691 45.85 -61.13 6.67
N THR A 692 47.12 -61.27 6.29
CA THR A 692 47.55 -62.23 5.27
C THR A 692 48.87 -62.87 5.65
N THR A 693 49.19 -64.00 5.03
CA THR A 693 50.43 -64.74 5.29
C THR A 693 51.49 -64.35 4.26
N PHE A 694 52.63 -63.85 4.72
CA PHE A 694 53.82 -63.59 3.92
C PHE A 694 54.77 -64.80 3.98
N THR A 695 55.32 -65.18 2.82
CA THR A 695 56.31 -66.27 2.67
C THR A 695 57.45 -65.79 1.78
N ALA A 696 58.68 -66.22 2.08
CA ALA A 696 59.86 -65.91 1.27
C ALA A 696 60.65 -67.18 0.94
N ASP A 697 60.97 -67.36 -0.35
CA ASP A 697 61.64 -68.55 -0.91
C ASP A 697 63.04 -68.20 -1.46
N VAL A 698 63.97 -67.67 -0.64
CA VAL A 698 65.32 -67.23 -1.11
C VAL A 698 66.47 -67.35 -0.08
N GLY A 699 67.72 -67.30 -0.59
CA GLY A 699 69.03 -67.51 0.07
C GLY A 699 69.52 -66.39 1.03
N PRO A 700 70.85 -66.22 1.27
CA PRO A 700 71.37 -65.57 2.48
C PRO A 700 70.89 -64.11 2.66
N ARG A 701 70.34 -63.84 3.86
CA ARG A 701 69.82 -62.57 4.41
C ARG A 701 69.20 -61.59 3.39
N THR A 702 67.98 -61.88 2.93
CA THR A 702 67.20 -61.01 2.03
C THR A 702 66.17 -60.18 2.80
N GLN A 703 66.01 -58.89 2.46
CA GLN A 703 65.00 -58.00 3.07
C GLN A 703 63.84 -57.75 2.10
N PHE A 704 62.61 -57.80 2.61
CA PHE A 704 61.38 -57.53 1.88
C PHE A 704 60.62 -56.39 2.55
N ARG A 705 60.23 -55.38 1.77
CA ARG A 705 59.35 -54.31 2.25
C ARG A 705 57.93 -54.60 1.77
N VAL A 706 57.01 -54.77 2.71
CA VAL A 706 55.58 -54.95 2.43
C VAL A 706 54.90 -53.61 2.63
N VAL A 707 54.38 -53.02 1.57
CA VAL A 707 53.66 -51.76 1.56
C VAL A 707 52.16 -52.05 1.46
N ALA A 708 51.36 -51.39 2.30
CA ALA A 708 49.91 -51.46 2.26
C ALA A 708 49.34 -50.09 1.90
N THR A 709 48.41 -50.07 0.95
CA THR A 709 47.56 -48.91 0.64
C THR A 709 46.13 -49.27 1.00
N ALA A 710 45.45 -48.41 1.77
CA ALA A 710 44.05 -48.60 2.17
C ALA A 710 43.18 -47.48 1.60
N THR A 711 42.02 -47.84 1.08
CA THR A 711 41.01 -46.92 0.51
C THR A 711 39.64 -47.19 1.15
N ALA A 712 38.88 -46.15 1.50
CA ALA A 712 37.52 -46.28 2.03
C ALA A 712 36.65 -45.08 1.63
N THR A 713 35.36 -45.30 1.36
CA THR A 713 34.41 -44.23 1.06
C THR A 713 34.37 -43.20 2.19
N GLY A 714 34.39 -41.91 1.85
CA GLY A 714 34.41 -40.80 2.81
C GLY A 714 35.76 -40.55 3.51
N HIS A 715 36.83 -41.23 3.06
CA HIS A 715 38.18 -41.09 3.61
C HIS A 715 39.21 -40.84 2.50
N SER A 716 40.33 -40.19 2.83
CA SER A 716 41.49 -40.15 1.94
C SER A 716 42.35 -41.41 2.11
N ASP A 717 42.93 -41.90 1.03
CA ASP A 717 43.78 -43.09 1.03
C ASP A 717 44.95 -42.96 2.02
N GLY A 718 45.31 -44.09 2.65
CA GLY A 718 46.41 -44.16 3.59
C GLY A 718 47.43 -45.21 3.17
N THR A 719 48.71 -45.01 3.49
CA THR A 719 49.76 -45.98 3.21
C THR A 719 50.58 -46.30 4.45
N GLY A 720 50.95 -47.56 4.63
CA GLY A 720 51.87 -48.02 5.68
C GLY A 720 52.82 -49.08 5.13
N SER A 721 53.89 -49.39 5.86
CA SER A 721 54.79 -50.46 5.43
C SER A 721 55.47 -51.15 6.61
N THR A 722 55.87 -52.41 6.42
CA THR A 722 56.74 -53.13 7.34
C THR A 722 57.87 -53.82 6.57
N THR A 723 58.93 -54.23 7.27
CA THR A 723 60.05 -54.97 6.68
C THR A 723 60.14 -56.36 7.30
N VAL A 724 60.27 -57.38 6.46
CA VAL A 724 60.50 -58.77 6.87
C VAL A 724 61.82 -59.24 6.28
N ILE A 725 62.67 -59.87 7.10
CA ILE A 725 63.99 -60.36 6.71
C ILE A 725 63.96 -61.89 6.66
N ALA A 726 64.43 -62.50 5.58
CA ALA A 726 64.63 -63.94 5.50
C ALA A 726 66.12 -64.28 5.73
N GLU A 727 66.46 -65.06 6.77
CA GLU A 727 67.85 -65.38 7.14
C GLU A 727 68.07 -66.88 7.39
N GLN A 728 69.16 -67.45 6.86
CA GLN A 728 69.55 -68.86 6.99
C GLN A 728 70.61 -69.01 8.10
N ARG A 729 70.31 -69.73 9.20
CA ARG A 729 71.27 -69.98 10.29
C ARG A 729 72.12 -71.23 10.02
N VAL A 730 73.46 -71.10 10.07
CA VAL A 730 74.43 -72.22 10.08
C VAL A 730 74.81 -72.49 11.55
N GLY A 731 74.74 -73.74 12.01
CA GLY A 731 75.00 -74.13 13.40
C GLY A 731 76.47 -74.31 13.74
N THR A 732 76.87 -73.98 14.98
CA THR A 732 78.22 -74.23 15.50
C THR A 732 78.22 -74.60 17.00
N VAL A 733 79.14 -75.52 17.31
CA VAL A 733 79.46 -76.23 18.55
C VAL A 733 80.27 -75.34 19.53
N GLU A 734 80.09 -75.51 20.85
CA GLU A 734 80.89 -74.87 21.93
C GLU A 734 82.34 -75.40 22.02
N PRO A 735 83.28 -74.57 22.51
CA PRO A 735 83.95 -74.92 23.78
C PRO A 735 84.17 -73.71 24.74
N ARG A 736 84.80 -74.01 25.88
CA ARG A 736 84.58 -73.52 27.25
C ARG A 736 85.79 -72.72 27.80
N VAL A 737 85.51 -71.78 28.74
CA VAL A 737 86.35 -71.16 29.83
C VAL A 737 87.56 -70.27 29.41
N THR A 738 87.98 -69.14 30.04
CA THR A 738 87.88 -68.65 31.44
C THR A 738 88.25 -67.14 31.59
N ALA A 739 87.57 -66.48 32.53
CA ALA A 739 88.00 -65.43 33.49
C ALA A 739 88.55 -64.05 33.06
N GLY A 740 88.00 -62.99 33.66
CA GLY A 740 88.69 -61.71 33.89
C GLY A 740 87.80 -60.47 34.07
N LEU A 741 87.32 -60.24 35.29
CA LEU A 741 86.73 -59.05 35.94
C LEU A 741 86.51 -57.70 35.21
N ASP A 742 85.24 -57.26 35.28
CA ASP A 742 84.65 -56.01 35.83
C ASP A 742 85.38 -54.65 35.69
N THR A 743 84.65 -53.64 35.19
CA THR A 743 84.57 -52.30 35.82
C THR A 743 83.50 -51.44 35.12
N THR A 744 82.28 -51.50 35.64
CA THR A 744 81.37 -50.35 35.56
C THR A 744 81.94 -49.20 36.41
N THR A 745 81.92 -47.98 35.85
CA THR A 745 81.98 -46.66 36.52
C THR A 745 83.36 -45.95 36.55
N ILE A 746 83.69 -45.17 35.49
CA ILE A 746 84.22 -43.81 35.66
C ILE A 746 83.57 -42.90 34.60
N ILE A 747 82.73 -42.01 35.11
CA ILE A 747 82.03 -40.92 34.45
C ILE A 747 82.96 -39.68 34.46
N VAL A 748 82.93 -38.91 33.38
CA VAL A 748 83.30 -37.48 33.28
C VAL A 748 84.78 -37.13 33.42
N ALA A 749 85.38 -36.69 32.30
CA ALA A 749 85.76 -35.29 32.08
C ALA A 749 86.66 -35.15 30.84
N VAL A 750 86.60 -33.96 30.23
CA VAL A 750 87.53 -33.41 29.23
C VAL A 750 87.23 -33.88 27.79
N LEU A 751 86.40 -33.20 26.98
CA LEU A 751 86.27 -31.74 26.82
C LEU A 751 87.61 -31.09 26.43
N ALA A 752 88.24 -31.53 25.35
CA ALA A 752 89.16 -30.73 24.52
C ALA A 752 89.73 -31.59 23.39
N LEU A 753 89.07 -31.58 22.23
CA LEU A 753 89.73 -31.52 20.91
C LEU A 753 88.63 -31.23 19.87
N VAL A 754 88.07 -30.02 19.85
CA VAL A 754 88.66 -28.77 19.32
C VAL A 754 88.58 -28.72 17.79
N VAL A 755 87.66 -27.87 17.33
CA VAL A 755 87.96 -26.74 16.43
C VAL A 755 88.51 -27.07 15.03
N ILE A 756 87.78 -27.82 14.19
CA ILE A 756 87.99 -27.73 12.72
C ILE A 756 86.71 -27.47 11.92
N GLY A 757 85.50 -27.62 12.48
CA GLY A 757 84.26 -27.41 11.71
C GLY A 757 83.75 -25.96 11.60
N ALA A 758 84.14 -25.08 12.52
CA ALA A 758 83.40 -23.83 12.76
C ALA A 758 84.04 -22.53 12.21
N ILE A 759 85.07 -22.59 11.35
CA ILE A 759 85.79 -21.39 10.84
C ILE A 759 85.83 -21.31 9.30
N ALA A 760 84.97 -22.03 8.56
CA ALA A 760 85.07 -22.10 7.09
C ALA A 760 83.84 -21.69 6.27
N ALA A 761 82.81 -21.03 6.84
CA ALA A 761 81.70 -20.56 5.99
C ALA A 761 81.00 -19.27 6.45
N MET A 762 81.49 -18.58 7.50
CA MET A 762 81.10 -17.19 7.75
C MET A 762 82.26 -16.26 7.37
N MET A 763 81.98 -15.48 6.34
CA MET A 763 82.64 -14.24 5.92
C MET A 763 83.76 -14.36 4.88
N GLY A 764 83.41 -13.91 3.66
CA GLY A 764 84.33 -13.02 2.95
C GLY A 764 84.03 -12.77 1.49
N ARG A 765 83.13 -11.81 1.19
CA ARG A 765 83.34 -10.62 0.33
C ARG A 765 81.98 -10.15 -0.21
N LYS A 766 81.35 -9.08 0.30
CA LYS A 766 81.73 -7.64 0.24
C LYS A 766 82.22 -7.21 -1.16
N LYS A 767 81.32 -6.60 -1.93
CA LYS A 767 81.28 -5.15 -2.11
C LYS A 767 79.84 -4.68 -2.20
#